data_AF-A0A535HSZ7-F1
#
_entry.id   AF-A0A535HSZ7-F1
#
_cell.length_a   1.000
_cell.length_b   1.000
_cell.length_c   1.000
_cell.angle_alpha   90.00
_cell.angle_beta   90.00
_cell.angle_gamma   90.00
#
_symmetry.space_group_name_H-M   'P 1'
#
loop_
_entity.id
_entity.type
_entity.pdbx_description
1 polymer ?
#
loop_
_entity_poly.entity_id
_entity_poly.type
_entity_poly.pdbx_seq_one_letter_code
_entity_poly.pdbx_strand_id
1 'polypeptide(L)'
;EFPPLKSLNNTNLPTPASSFLGREEELDEANTLLDGCRLLTVSGPGGTGKTRFAIELAARQLPRFPNGVFWVLLAAVRDPTLVVETIAQTLGARNGLTEHIGERQMLLLIDNFEQVIESAPQLSALLADCPRLSLLVTSRELLRVQGEVDFALPPLASGEAVELFCARARCEPNTVIEELCRRLEGLPLAIELAAARMPVFTPGQLLERLGQRLDLLRGGRDADPRQQTLRATIQWSYDLLSEDEASLFRRLAVFAGGCTLEVAEEAAGASVDVLQPLVEKSLVRHTDGRFWMLETIREFALDQLEAEGETIAVRSAYCAWMMRLADAAGLELEGPKQGEWLNRLHDEHANIREVVTLALEAEDGELALGILTALDRYWFVRPGEAMGWFERGLALLDSVPPALAAHALRVAGTTAWFYGDPQLTLARCREGLAIFEQLGHESGMAKMYSRIAPPLMLDGQFDEAAELLEKAVDLHRRLGQEQELAIALGLVGGLSYDRGDLTEAARLLEEAIALGRKVGDLSMVTNALYNLADLNIETGDIERGIGLAQESLEIAWAQRNLMDVAVCFSTLAHARSAQDDARLAATLWGAAERLDEELGPTQFRSEKHNEEAKLSPGVLADAEGIASGRGLMTAEAVELALNRSP
;
A
#
# COMPACT_ATOMS: atom_id res chain seq x y z
N GLU A 1 23.40 -5.31 11.46
CA GLU A 1 23.32 -6.16 10.25
C GLU A 1 23.37 -5.25 9.03
N PHE A 2 24.04 -5.69 7.96
CA PHE A 2 24.11 -4.92 6.71
C PHE A 2 22.70 -4.78 6.10
N PRO A 3 22.30 -3.58 5.63
CA PRO A 3 21.06 -3.46 4.87
C PRO A 3 21.17 -4.28 3.57
N PRO A 4 20.06 -4.81 3.05
CA PRO A 4 20.09 -5.54 1.78
C PRO A 4 20.64 -4.64 0.68
N LEU A 5 21.43 -5.22 -0.22
CA LEU A 5 21.99 -4.54 -1.39
C LEU A 5 20.85 -3.87 -2.17
N LYS A 6 20.89 -2.53 -2.27
CA LYS A 6 20.09 -1.78 -3.26
C LYS A 6 20.33 -2.46 -4.62
N SER A 7 19.28 -2.96 -5.26
CA SER A 7 19.37 -3.43 -6.64
C SER A 7 19.99 -2.31 -7.48
N LEU A 8 20.93 -2.64 -8.36
CA LEU A 8 21.59 -1.69 -9.27
C LEU A 8 20.62 -0.94 -10.22
N ASN A 9 19.32 -1.30 -10.20
CA ASN A 9 18.25 -0.69 -10.97
C ASN A 9 17.11 -0.24 -10.02
N ASN A 10 16.54 0.95 -10.26
CA ASN A 10 15.39 1.50 -9.54
C ASN A 10 14.09 0.82 -10.03
N THR A 11 13.74 -0.35 -9.49
CA THR A 11 12.61 -1.14 -9.96
C THR A 11 12.05 -2.06 -8.87
N ASN A 12 10.75 -2.37 -8.95
CA ASN A 12 10.07 -3.41 -8.18
C ASN A 12 9.57 -4.57 -9.07
N LEU A 13 10.10 -4.70 -10.30
CA LEU A 13 9.74 -5.81 -11.18
C LEU A 13 10.06 -7.15 -10.49
N PRO A 14 9.14 -8.12 -10.52
CA PRO A 14 9.36 -9.40 -9.87
C PRO A 14 10.41 -10.19 -10.65
N THR A 15 11.25 -10.95 -9.94
CA THR A 15 12.14 -11.93 -10.59
C THR A 15 11.38 -13.23 -10.78
N PRO A 16 11.03 -13.62 -12.02
CA PRO A 16 10.18 -14.79 -12.25
C PRO A 16 10.94 -16.09 -11.95
N ALA A 17 10.30 -17.03 -11.25
CA ALA A 17 10.90 -18.32 -10.88
C ALA A 17 11.15 -19.29 -12.05
N SER A 18 10.68 -18.96 -13.25
CA SER A 18 10.84 -19.80 -14.46
C SER A 18 11.26 -18.96 -15.66
N SER A 19 12.03 -19.57 -16.56
CA SER A 19 12.46 -18.94 -17.80
C SER A 19 11.26 -18.52 -18.66
N PHE A 20 11.39 -17.36 -19.30
CA PHE A 20 10.48 -16.95 -20.36
C PHE A 20 10.80 -17.79 -21.62
N LEU A 21 9.78 -18.38 -22.25
CA LEU A 21 9.94 -19.30 -23.38
C LEU A 21 9.09 -18.84 -24.55
N GLY A 22 9.70 -18.76 -25.73
CA GLY A 22 9.08 -18.22 -26.94
C GLY A 22 8.85 -16.71 -26.90
N ARG A 23 8.20 -16.19 -27.94
CA ARG A 23 7.78 -14.80 -28.12
C ARG A 23 8.88 -13.77 -28.30
N GLU A 24 10.01 -14.18 -28.88
CA GLU A 24 11.08 -13.23 -29.20
C GLU A 24 10.66 -12.24 -30.29
N GLU A 25 9.92 -12.68 -31.31
CA GLU A 25 9.40 -11.80 -32.36
C GLU A 25 8.39 -10.79 -31.79
N GLU A 26 7.45 -11.25 -30.97
CA GLU A 26 6.47 -10.39 -30.31
C GLU A 26 7.12 -9.41 -29.32
N LEU A 27 8.15 -9.84 -28.60
CA LEU A 27 8.90 -8.95 -27.70
C LEU A 27 9.64 -7.88 -28.48
N ASP A 28 10.28 -8.21 -29.60
CA ASP A 28 10.98 -7.26 -30.45
C ASP A 28 10.01 -6.25 -31.10
N GLU A 29 8.85 -6.72 -31.54
CA GLU A 29 7.78 -5.87 -32.07
C GLU A 29 7.23 -4.93 -30.98
N ALA A 30 6.84 -5.46 -29.82
CA ALA A 30 6.31 -4.67 -28.72
C ALA A 30 7.35 -3.69 -28.15
N ASN A 31 8.63 -4.07 -28.13
CA ASN A 31 9.72 -3.17 -27.73
C ASN A 31 9.84 -1.99 -28.72
N THR A 32 9.76 -2.27 -30.02
CA THR A 32 9.76 -1.23 -31.06
C THR A 32 8.55 -0.29 -30.93
N LEU A 33 7.37 -0.83 -30.62
CA LEU A 33 6.16 -0.03 -30.41
C LEU A 33 6.27 0.84 -29.16
N LEU A 34 6.68 0.25 -28.03
CA LEU A 34 6.88 0.97 -26.77
C LEU A 34 7.96 2.06 -26.91
N ASP A 35 8.92 1.87 -27.82
CA ASP A 35 9.91 2.89 -28.10
C ASP A 35 9.35 4.13 -28.79
N GLY A 36 8.27 3.96 -29.57
CA GLY A 36 7.61 5.01 -30.36
C GLY A 36 6.35 5.60 -29.75
N CYS A 37 5.82 5.03 -28.66
CA CYS A 37 4.60 5.52 -28.01
C CYS A 37 4.80 5.79 -26.51
N ARG A 38 3.77 6.40 -25.89
CA ARG A 38 3.72 6.67 -24.44
C ARG A 38 2.69 5.83 -23.71
N LEU A 39 1.80 5.16 -24.44
CA LEU A 39 0.82 4.23 -23.90
C LEU A 39 0.75 3.01 -24.81
N LEU A 40 1.27 1.89 -24.34
CA LEU A 40 1.14 0.59 -24.99
C LEU A 40 0.22 -0.29 -24.15
N THR A 41 -0.90 -0.71 -24.70
CA THR A 41 -1.80 -1.68 -24.06
C THR A 41 -1.54 -3.06 -24.65
N VAL A 42 -1.00 -3.98 -23.85
CA VAL A 42 -0.95 -5.41 -24.17
C VAL A 42 -2.34 -5.98 -23.92
N SER A 43 -3.11 -6.15 -24.99
CA SER A 43 -4.47 -6.65 -24.94
C SER A 43 -4.53 -8.15 -25.24
N GLY A 44 -5.56 -8.82 -24.74
CA GLY A 44 -5.80 -10.23 -25.07
C GLY A 44 -6.58 -10.99 -24.00
N PRO A 45 -7.09 -12.18 -24.34
CA PRO A 45 -7.92 -12.97 -23.42
C PRO A 45 -7.12 -13.44 -22.20
N GLY A 46 -7.85 -13.84 -21.15
CA GLY A 46 -7.26 -14.47 -19.97
C GLY A 46 -6.41 -15.68 -20.33
N GLY A 47 -5.33 -15.92 -19.58
CA GLY A 47 -4.44 -17.08 -19.80
C GLY A 47 -3.44 -16.96 -20.96
N THR A 48 -3.48 -15.88 -21.75
CA THR A 48 -2.53 -15.62 -22.85
C THR A 48 -1.12 -15.23 -22.37
N GLY A 49 -0.92 -15.02 -21.07
CA GLY A 49 0.38 -14.67 -20.49
C GLY A 49 0.76 -13.18 -20.58
N LYS A 50 -0.23 -12.27 -20.65
CA LYS A 50 -0.02 -10.81 -20.75
C LYS A 50 0.89 -10.26 -19.66
N THR A 51 0.61 -10.60 -18.40
CA THR A 51 1.42 -10.19 -17.24
C THR A 51 2.87 -10.62 -17.39
N ARG A 52 3.11 -11.91 -17.71
CA ARG A 52 4.47 -12.45 -17.87
C ARG A 52 5.20 -11.78 -19.04
N PHE A 53 4.51 -11.58 -20.17
CA PHE A 53 5.04 -10.89 -21.34
C PHE A 53 5.38 -9.42 -21.04
N ALA A 54 4.50 -8.72 -20.34
CA ALA A 54 4.69 -7.31 -20.02
C ALA A 54 5.80 -7.08 -18.98
N ILE A 55 5.97 -7.98 -18.01
CA ILE A 55 7.12 -7.98 -17.09
C ILE A 55 8.43 -8.17 -17.86
N GLU A 56 8.46 -9.11 -18.81
CA GLU A 56 9.65 -9.37 -19.64
C GLU A 56 9.99 -8.15 -20.53
N LEU A 57 8.98 -7.57 -21.17
CA LEU A 57 9.10 -6.35 -21.96
C LEU A 57 9.58 -5.15 -21.11
N ALA A 58 9.01 -4.98 -19.91
CA ALA A 58 9.42 -3.93 -18.98
C ALA A 58 10.86 -4.12 -18.51
N ALA A 59 11.30 -5.37 -18.27
CA ALA A 59 12.67 -5.68 -17.91
C ALA A 59 13.67 -5.34 -19.03
N ARG A 60 13.33 -5.60 -20.30
CA ARG A 60 14.16 -5.19 -21.46
C ARG A 60 14.33 -3.67 -21.55
N GLN A 61 13.36 -2.91 -21.04
CA GLN A 61 13.36 -1.45 -21.09
C GLN A 61 14.07 -0.76 -19.91
N LEU A 62 14.56 -1.50 -18.91
CA LEU A 62 15.30 -0.94 -17.77
C LEU A 62 16.41 0.07 -18.19
N PRO A 63 17.24 -0.18 -19.23
CA PRO A 63 18.28 0.76 -19.63
C PRO A 63 17.76 2.10 -20.20
N ARG A 64 16.52 2.13 -20.69
CA ARG A 64 15.90 3.31 -21.31
C ARG A 64 15.27 4.25 -20.29
N PHE A 65 14.87 3.74 -19.13
CA PHE A 65 14.16 4.50 -18.08
C PHE A 65 15.05 4.66 -16.84
N PRO A 66 15.97 5.65 -16.83
CA PRO A 66 16.94 5.83 -15.74
C PRO A 66 16.29 6.17 -14.40
N ASN A 67 15.07 6.72 -14.42
CA ASN A 67 14.31 7.02 -13.21
C ASN A 67 13.46 5.83 -12.72
N GLY A 68 13.48 4.72 -13.44
CA GLY A 68 12.96 3.44 -12.97
C GLY A 68 11.80 2.87 -13.78
N VAL A 69 11.56 1.58 -13.55
CA VAL A 69 10.48 0.80 -14.14
C VAL A 69 9.71 0.15 -13.00
N PHE A 70 8.42 0.48 -12.88
CA PHE A 70 7.62 0.07 -11.73
C PHE A 70 6.38 -0.74 -12.15
N TRP A 71 6.19 -1.88 -11.52
CA TRP A 71 4.99 -2.70 -11.64
C TRP A 71 3.95 -2.31 -10.61
N VAL A 72 2.77 -1.94 -11.11
CA VAL A 72 1.57 -1.64 -10.34
C VAL A 72 0.56 -2.75 -10.59
N LEU A 73 0.34 -3.59 -9.59
CA LEU A 73 -0.62 -4.70 -9.68
C LEU A 73 -2.00 -4.23 -9.21
N LEU A 74 -3.00 -4.23 -10.10
CA LEU A 74 -4.38 -3.81 -9.78
C LEU A 74 -5.34 -4.98 -9.54
N ALA A 75 -4.84 -6.22 -9.45
CA ALA A 75 -5.67 -7.42 -9.32
C ALA A 75 -6.66 -7.42 -8.14
N ALA A 76 -6.35 -6.67 -7.08
CA ALA A 76 -7.16 -6.51 -5.87
C ALA A 76 -7.86 -5.13 -5.79
N VAL A 77 -7.80 -4.31 -6.84
CA VAL A 77 -8.40 -2.97 -6.86
C VAL A 77 -9.69 -3.03 -7.66
N ARG A 78 -10.82 -2.81 -6.99
CA ARG A 78 -12.16 -2.78 -7.61
C ARG A 78 -12.70 -1.37 -7.80
N ASP A 79 -12.33 -0.46 -6.91
CA ASP A 79 -12.77 0.94 -6.95
C ASP A 79 -11.87 1.75 -7.90
N PRO A 80 -12.41 2.30 -9.01
CA PRO A 80 -11.62 3.10 -9.96
C PRO A 80 -10.98 4.34 -9.33
N THR A 81 -11.50 4.85 -8.21
CA THR A 81 -10.94 6.01 -7.51
C THR A 81 -9.61 5.69 -6.82
N LEU A 82 -9.33 4.42 -6.52
CA LEU A 82 -8.12 3.98 -5.82
C LEU A 82 -6.94 3.69 -6.77
N VAL A 83 -7.11 3.79 -8.09
CA VAL A 83 -6.05 3.45 -9.05
C VAL A 83 -4.87 4.42 -8.94
N VAL A 84 -5.12 5.73 -8.97
CA VAL A 84 -4.08 6.75 -8.83
C VAL A 84 -3.34 6.61 -7.50
N GLU A 85 -4.08 6.36 -6.43
CA GLU A 85 -3.52 6.12 -5.09
C GLU A 85 -2.66 4.85 -5.06
N THR A 86 -3.08 3.77 -5.72
CA THR A 86 -2.30 2.52 -5.79
C THR A 86 -1.00 2.70 -6.57
N ILE A 87 -1.03 3.46 -7.67
CA ILE A 87 0.18 3.83 -8.41
C ILE A 87 1.08 4.69 -7.51
N ALA A 88 0.50 5.68 -6.83
CA ALA A 88 1.23 6.58 -5.95
C ALA A 88 1.94 5.80 -4.84
N GLN A 89 1.23 4.89 -4.17
CA GLN A 89 1.80 4.00 -3.15
C GLN A 89 2.93 3.11 -3.69
N THR A 90 2.77 2.58 -4.91
CA THR A 90 3.80 1.75 -5.55
C THR A 90 5.08 2.55 -5.81
N LEU A 91 4.95 3.81 -6.22
CA LEU A 91 6.07 4.72 -6.44
C LEU A 91 6.59 5.35 -5.14
N GLY A 92 5.83 5.23 -4.04
CA GLY A 92 6.05 6.02 -2.84
C GLY A 92 5.73 7.51 -3.01
N ALA A 93 4.95 7.89 -4.03
CA ALA A 93 4.42 9.23 -4.24
C ALA A 93 3.34 9.52 -3.19
N ARG A 94 3.36 10.72 -2.58
CA ARG A 94 2.39 11.07 -1.54
C ARG A 94 1.70 12.44 -1.75
N ASN A 95 2.14 13.30 -2.70
CA ASN A 95 1.58 14.64 -2.99
C ASN A 95 0.70 14.72 -4.22
N GLY A 96 0.33 13.55 -4.70
CA GLY A 96 -0.19 13.42 -6.03
C GLY A 96 0.88 12.88 -6.96
N LEU A 97 0.37 12.03 -7.82
CA LEU A 97 1.15 11.19 -8.69
C LEU A 97 1.90 12.01 -9.75
N THR A 98 1.28 13.08 -10.23
CA THR A 98 1.82 13.97 -11.27
C THR A 98 3.09 14.66 -10.82
N GLU A 99 3.14 15.22 -9.61
CA GLU A 99 4.30 15.94 -9.11
C GLU A 99 5.47 15.00 -8.82
N HIS A 100 5.17 13.82 -8.26
CA HIS A 100 6.18 12.79 -8.03
C HIS A 100 6.80 12.28 -9.33
N ILE A 101 6.02 12.09 -10.39
CA ILE A 101 6.59 11.68 -11.68
C ILE A 101 7.29 12.88 -12.33
N GLY A 102 6.58 14.00 -12.43
CA GLY A 102 7.04 15.25 -13.04
C GLY A 102 7.73 15.02 -14.38
N GLU A 103 8.99 15.43 -14.44
CA GLU A 103 9.84 15.35 -15.62
C GLU A 103 10.74 14.10 -15.65
N ARG A 104 10.54 13.15 -14.74
CA ARG A 104 11.35 11.92 -14.65
C ARG A 104 11.00 10.97 -15.80
N GLN A 105 12.02 10.37 -16.39
CA GLN A 105 11.86 9.39 -17.47
C GLN A 105 11.62 8.00 -16.86
N MET A 106 10.34 7.64 -16.74
CA MET A 106 9.86 6.44 -16.03
C MET A 106 8.92 5.61 -16.90
N LEU A 107 8.87 4.30 -16.62
CA LEU A 107 7.89 3.37 -17.17
C LEU A 107 7.05 2.78 -16.04
N LEU A 108 5.72 2.86 -16.18
CA LEU A 108 4.80 2.15 -15.29
C LEU A 108 4.18 0.97 -16.03
N LEU A 109 4.40 -0.23 -15.52
CA LEU A 109 3.68 -1.43 -15.91
C LEU A 109 2.41 -1.53 -15.04
N ILE A 110 1.24 -1.25 -15.62
CA ILE A 110 -0.05 -1.33 -14.93
C ILE A 110 -0.73 -2.63 -15.34
N ASP A 111 -0.88 -3.56 -14.41
CA ASP A 111 -1.33 -4.92 -14.68
C ASP A 111 -2.77 -5.15 -14.19
N ASN A 112 -3.56 -5.91 -14.96
CA ASN A 112 -4.98 -6.23 -14.73
C ASN A 112 -5.92 -5.01 -14.75
N PHE A 113 -5.76 -4.11 -15.72
CA PHE A 113 -6.55 -2.88 -15.78
C PHE A 113 -8.04 -3.12 -16.12
N GLU A 114 -8.41 -4.29 -16.65
CA GLU A 114 -9.80 -4.61 -17.04
C GLU A 114 -10.83 -4.45 -15.91
N GLN A 115 -10.39 -4.50 -14.66
CA GLN A 115 -11.27 -4.42 -13.48
C GLN A 115 -11.70 -2.99 -13.15
N VAL A 116 -10.94 -2.00 -13.65
CA VAL A 116 -11.06 -0.57 -13.32
C VAL A 116 -10.98 0.28 -14.57
N ILE A 117 -11.52 -0.21 -15.70
CA ILE A 117 -11.47 0.47 -17.01
C ILE A 117 -12.00 1.90 -16.95
N GLU A 118 -12.95 2.19 -16.05
CA GLU A 118 -13.48 3.53 -15.80
C GLU A 118 -12.41 4.54 -15.34
N SER A 119 -11.28 4.08 -14.81
CA SER A 119 -10.11 4.90 -14.44
C SER A 119 -9.23 5.28 -15.64
N ALA A 120 -9.46 4.74 -16.84
CA ALA A 120 -8.63 5.05 -18.02
C ALA A 120 -8.41 6.56 -18.29
N PRO A 121 -9.41 7.45 -18.13
CA PRO A 121 -9.20 8.90 -18.28
C PRO A 121 -8.16 9.48 -17.31
N GLN A 122 -8.01 8.92 -16.11
CA GLN A 122 -7.02 9.35 -15.13
C GLN A 122 -5.59 9.04 -15.61
N LEU A 123 -5.38 7.88 -16.26
CA LEU A 123 -4.08 7.56 -16.87
C LEU A 123 -3.76 8.48 -18.05
N SER A 124 -4.76 8.83 -18.85
CA SER A 124 -4.60 9.80 -19.94
C SER A 124 -4.23 11.20 -19.42
N ALA A 125 -4.84 11.64 -18.32
CA ALA A 125 -4.48 12.90 -17.67
C ALA A 125 -3.05 12.86 -17.12
N LEU A 126 -2.66 11.77 -16.46
CA LEU A 126 -1.30 11.60 -15.95
C LEU A 126 -0.25 11.66 -17.07
N LEU A 127 -0.50 11.05 -18.22
CA LEU A 127 0.37 11.16 -19.39
C LEU A 127 0.42 12.58 -19.95
N ALA A 128 -0.67 13.33 -19.90
CA ALA A 128 -0.66 14.73 -20.34
C ALA A 128 0.22 15.60 -19.43
N ASP A 129 0.17 15.37 -18.11
CA ASP A 129 0.88 16.18 -17.14
C ASP A 129 2.35 15.77 -16.95
N CYS A 130 2.71 14.51 -17.23
CA CYS A 130 4.05 13.98 -17.04
C CYS A 130 4.70 13.61 -18.39
N PRO A 131 5.32 14.54 -19.13
CA PRO A 131 5.66 14.35 -20.55
C PRO A 131 6.69 13.26 -20.83
N ARG A 132 7.49 12.86 -19.84
CA ARG A 132 8.50 11.78 -19.93
C ARG A 132 8.06 10.45 -19.34
N LEU A 133 6.80 10.34 -18.94
CA LEU A 133 6.17 9.10 -18.52
C LEU A 133 5.74 8.25 -19.73
N SER A 134 6.04 6.96 -19.66
CA SER A 134 5.45 5.92 -20.50
C SER A 134 4.65 4.94 -19.64
N LEU A 135 3.55 4.42 -20.19
CA LEU A 135 2.70 3.41 -19.60
C LEU A 135 2.70 2.15 -20.47
N LEU A 136 2.90 1.00 -19.81
CA LEU A 136 2.67 -0.33 -20.36
C LEU A 136 1.49 -0.94 -19.59
N VAL A 137 0.36 -1.15 -20.23
CA VAL A 137 -0.87 -1.61 -19.57
C VAL A 137 -1.19 -3.03 -20.01
N THR A 138 -1.56 -3.92 -19.10
CA THR A 138 -2.19 -5.20 -19.45
C THR A 138 -3.69 -5.13 -19.20
N SER A 139 -4.48 -5.58 -20.18
CA SER A 139 -5.94 -5.60 -20.06
C SER A 139 -6.58 -6.66 -20.96
N ARG A 140 -7.81 -7.09 -20.64
CA ARG A 140 -8.65 -7.92 -21.53
C ARG A 140 -9.30 -7.11 -22.65
N GLU A 141 -9.46 -5.81 -22.46
CA GLU A 141 -10.05 -4.89 -23.43
C GLU A 141 -9.28 -3.57 -23.50
N LEU A 142 -9.48 -2.79 -24.57
CA LEU A 142 -8.81 -1.52 -24.77
C LEU A 142 -9.35 -0.45 -23.81
N LEU A 143 -8.46 0.45 -23.38
CA LEU A 143 -8.78 1.57 -22.49
C LEU A 143 -9.60 2.66 -23.22
N ARG A 144 -9.46 2.73 -24.56
CA ARG A 144 -10.14 3.70 -25.45
C ARG A 144 -9.83 5.15 -25.11
N VAL A 145 -8.57 5.43 -24.80
CA VAL A 145 -8.06 6.77 -24.50
C VAL A 145 -7.12 7.28 -25.59
N GLN A 146 -6.84 8.59 -25.60
CA GLN A 146 -5.95 9.17 -26.60
C GLN A 146 -4.51 8.68 -26.44
N GLY A 147 -3.85 8.41 -27.56
CA GLY A 147 -2.46 7.95 -27.59
C GLY A 147 -2.26 6.47 -27.27
N GLU A 148 -3.33 5.72 -27.01
CA GLU A 148 -3.29 4.27 -26.83
C GLU A 148 -2.84 3.57 -28.11
N VAL A 149 -1.78 2.78 -28.01
CA VAL A 149 -1.37 1.81 -29.02
C VAL A 149 -1.73 0.42 -28.52
N ASP A 150 -2.53 -0.31 -29.30
CA ASP A 150 -2.89 -1.69 -28.99
C ASP A 150 -1.80 -2.64 -29.47
N PHE A 151 -1.35 -3.52 -28.58
CA PHE A 151 -0.60 -4.72 -28.90
C PHE A 151 -1.43 -5.95 -28.51
N ALA A 152 -2.21 -6.43 -29.47
CA ALA A 152 -3.01 -7.64 -29.29
C ALA A 152 -2.09 -8.88 -29.23
N LEU A 153 -1.80 -9.34 -28.02
CA LEU A 153 -0.87 -10.44 -27.78
C LEU A 153 -1.46 -11.76 -28.31
N PRO A 154 -0.84 -12.39 -29.34
CA PRO A 154 -1.34 -13.64 -29.87
C PRO A 154 -1.09 -14.79 -28.89
N PRO A 155 -1.87 -15.89 -28.99
CA PRO A 155 -1.49 -17.17 -28.39
C PRO A 155 -0.12 -17.63 -28.91
N LEU A 156 0.54 -18.54 -28.19
CA LEU A 156 1.84 -19.07 -28.60
C LEU A 156 1.76 -19.75 -29.96
N ALA A 157 2.77 -19.54 -30.79
CA ALA A 157 2.92 -20.28 -32.03
C ALA A 157 3.06 -21.78 -31.74
N SER A 158 2.70 -22.64 -32.69
CA SER A 158 2.66 -24.10 -32.47
C SER A 158 3.99 -24.67 -31.94
N GLY A 159 5.13 -24.18 -32.44
CA GLY A 159 6.45 -24.64 -31.97
C GLY A 159 6.72 -24.22 -30.52
N GLU A 160 6.42 -22.98 -30.18
CA GLU A 160 6.63 -22.40 -28.84
C GLU A 160 5.67 -23.00 -27.80
N ALA A 161 4.43 -23.29 -28.21
CA ALA A 161 3.45 -23.98 -27.37
C ALA A 161 3.93 -25.38 -27.00
N VAL A 162 4.49 -26.12 -27.96
CA VAL A 162 5.09 -27.43 -27.75
C VAL A 162 6.34 -27.32 -26.88
N GLU A 163 7.18 -26.32 -27.12
CA GLU A 163 8.36 -26.05 -26.29
C GLU A 163 7.99 -25.79 -24.83
N LEU A 164 7.01 -24.91 -24.59
CA LEU A 164 6.48 -24.63 -23.25
C LEU A 164 5.94 -25.92 -22.60
N PHE A 165 5.13 -26.70 -23.33
CA PHE A 165 4.60 -27.96 -22.81
C PHE A 165 5.73 -28.90 -22.40
N CYS A 166 6.71 -29.11 -23.29
CA CYS A 166 7.83 -30.02 -23.07
C CYS A 166 8.72 -29.58 -21.92
N ALA A 167 8.99 -28.27 -21.80
CA ALA A 167 9.76 -27.70 -20.70
C ALA A 167 9.07 -27.93 -19.34
N ARG A 168 7.74 -27.80 -19.29
CA ARG A 168 6.94 -27.97 -18.06
C ARG A 168 6.72 -29.43 -17.70
N ALA A 169 6.46 -30.27 -18.70
CA ALA A 169 6.24 -31.71 -18.55
C ALA A 169 7.53 -32.54 -18.46
N ARG A 170 8.69 -31.94 -18.78
CA ARG A 170 9.99 -32.62 -18.90
C ARG A 170 9.94 -33.81 -19.87
N CYS A 171 9.40 -33.58 -21.06
CA CYS A 171 9.27 -34.58 -22.10
C CYS A 171 9.79 -34.08 -23.46
N GLU A 172 9.92 -34.99 -24.42
CA GLU A 172 10.34 -34.68 -25.79
C GLU A 172 9.12 -34.37 -26.68
N PRO A 173 9.26 -33.43 -27.64
CA PRO A 173 8.19 -33.07 -28.56
C PRO A 173 7.77 -34.25 -29.44
N ASN A 174 6.46 -34.34 -29.72
CA ASN A 174 5.89 -35.32 -30.64
C ASN A 174 4.54 -34.85 -31.20
N THR A 175 4.04 -35.56 -32.20
CA THR A 175 2.79 -35.22 -32.92
C THR A 175 1.54 -35.21 -32.03
N VAL A 176 1.53 -35.97 -30.92
CA VAL A 176 0.41 -35.98 -29.97
C VAL A 176 0.43 -34.72 -29.11
N ILE A 177 1.62 -34.25 -28.71
CA ILE A 177 1.80 -32.99 -27.98
C ILE A 177 1.46 -31.80 -28.87
N GLU A 178 1.85 -31.82 -30.15
CA GLU A 178 1.46 -30.81 -31.14
C GLU A 178 -0.07 -30.68 -31.24
N GLU A 179 -0.77 -31.81 -31.39
CA GLU A 179 -2.23 -31.84 -31.46
C GLU A 179 -2.90 -31.38 -30.15
N LEU A 180 -2.31 -31.73 -28.99
CA LEU A 180 -2.77 -31.29 -27.68
C LEU A 180 -2.62 -29.76 -27.52
N CYS A 181 -1.46 -29.20 -27.87
CA CYS A 181 -1.22 -27.76 -27.84
C CYS A 181 -2.16 -27.00 -28.79
N ARG A 182 -2.45 -27.59 -29.96
CA ARG A 182 -3.43 -27.06 -30.91
C ARG A 182 -4.85 -27.04 -30.34
N ARG A 183 -5.27 -28.10 -29.63
CA ARG A 183 -6.59 -28.13 -28.95
C ARG A 183 -6.68 -27.14 -27.79
N LEU A 184 -5.57 -26.86 -27.13
CA LEU A 184 -5.43 -25.83 -26.09
C LEU A 184 -5.31 -24.41 -26.67
N GLU A 185 -5.43 -24.26 -28.00
CA GLU A 185 -5.42 -22.99 -28.73
C GLU A 185 -4.17 -22.14 -28.48
N GLY A 186 -3.04 -22.77 -28.12
CA GLY A 186 -1.78 -22.06 -27.85
C GLY A 186 -1.81 -21.19 -26.59
N LEU A 187 -2.78 -21.35 -25.69
CA LEU A 187 -2.89 -20.56 -24.46
C LEU A 187 -1.87 -21.04 -23.41
N PRO A 188 -0.88 -20.23 -23.00
CA PRO A 188 0.16 -20.63 -22.05
C PRO A 188 -0.37 -21.24 -20.76
N LEU A 189 -1.39 -20.62 -20.15
CA LEU A 189 -1.95 -21.14 -18.89
C LEU A 189 -2.60 -22.52 -19.08
N ALA A 190 -3.33 -22.71 -20.19
CA ALA A 190 -3.99 -23.97 -20.47
C ALA A 190 -2.95 -25.08 -20.76
N ILE A 191 -1.85 -24.72 -21.44
CA ILE A 191 -0.69 -25.59 -21.68
C ILE A 191 -0.03 -26.00 -20.36
N GLU A 192 0.23 -25.06 -19.45
CA GLU A 192 0.83 -25.37 -18.15
C GLU A 192 -0.07 -26.30 -17.32
N LEU A 193 -1.37 -26.03 -17.27
CA LEU A 193 -2.33 -26.87 -16.56
C LEU A 193 -2.38 -28.29 -17.12
N ALA A 194 -2.31 -28.45 -18.45
CA ALA A 194 -2.25 -29.76 -19.08
C ALA A 194 -0.90 -30.47 -18.84
N ALA A 195 0.22 -29.74 -18.95
CA ALA A 195 1.56 -30.27 -18.72
C ALA A 195 1.73 -30.79 -17.28
N ALA A 196 1.14 -30.10 -16.30
CA ALA A 196 1.14 -30.52 -14.89
C ALA A 196 0.45 -31.89 -14.65
N ARG A 197 -0.24 -32.46 -15.65
CA ARG A 197 -0.94 -33.76 -15.56
C ARG A 197 -0.16 -34.93 -16.14
N MET A 198 0.98 -34.68 -16.75
CA MET A 198 1.88 -35.70 -17.30
C MET A 198 2.41 -36.74 -16.29
N PRO A 199 2.50 -36.47 -14.96
CA PRO A 199 2.84 -37.52 -13.99
C PRO A 199 1.81 -38.66 -13.91
N VAL A 200 0.55 -38.40 -14.28
CA VAL A 200 -0.56 -39.35 -14.14
C VAL A 200 -1.04 -39.88 -15.51
N PHE A 201 -0.91 -39.07 -16.56
CA PHE A 201 -1.43 -39.41 -17.89
C PHE A 201 -0.34 -39.34 -18.95
N THR A 202 -0.41 -40.26 -19.91
CA THR A 202 0.36 -40.15 -21.16
C THR A 202 -0.21 -39.05 -22.06
N PRO A 203 0.57 -38.49 -23.00
CA PRO A 203 0.08 -37.47 -23.94
C PRO A 203 -1.19 -37.89 -24.70
N GLY A 204 -1.29 -39.16 -25.12
CA GLY A 204 -2.46 -39.67 -25.83
C GLY A 204 -3.72 -39.71 -24.95
N GLN A 205 -3.57 -40.12 -23.68
CA GLN A 205 -4.68 -40.12 -22.72
C GLN A 205 -5.13 -38.70 -22.37
N LEU A 206 -4.20 -37.75 -22.27
CA LEU A 206 -4.53 -36.34 -22.08
C LEU A 206 -5.35 -35.80 -23.25
N LEU A 207 -4.89 -36.02 -24.47
CA LEU A 207 -5.56 -35.54 -25.68
C LEU A 207 -6.98 -36.09 -25.81
N GLU A 208 -7.19 -37.38 -25.55
CA GLU A 208 -8.51 -38.01 -25.60
C GLU A 208 -9.47 -37.41 -24.57
N ARG A 209 -9.05 -37.32 -23.30
CA ARG A 209 -9.90 -36.88 -22.19
C ARG A 209 -10.20 -35.39 -22.25
N LEU A 210 -9.19 -34.56 -22.47
CA LEU A 210 -9.34 -33.12 -22.60
C LEU A 210 -10.12 -32.76 -23.87
N GLY A 211 -9.88 -33.48 -24.97
CA GLY A 211 -10.59 -33.30 -26.23
C GLY A 211 -12.10 -33.45 -26.07
N GLN A 212 -12.56 -34.52 -25.41
CA GLN A 212 -13.98 -34.75 -25.13
C GLN A 212 -14.61 -33.62 -24.31
N ARG A 213 -13.89 -33.10 -23.30
CA ARG A 213 -14.35 -31.99 -22.44
C ARG A 213 -14.49 -30.69 -23.21
N LEU A 214 -13.50 -30.35 -24.04
CA LEU A 214 -13.52 -29.15 -24.88
C LEU A 214 -14.65 -29.20 -25.90
N ASP A 215 -14.88 -30.37 -26.51
CA ASP A 215 -15.94 -30.56 -27.51
C ASP A 215 -17.36 -30.44 -26.91
N LEU A 216 -17.54 -30.79 -25.63
CA LEU A 216 -18.81 -30.62 -24.90
C LEU A 216 -19.13 -29.14 -24.59
N LEU A 217 -18.13 -28.31 -24.33
CA LEU A 217 -18.30 -26.91 -23.89
C LEU A 217 -18.42 -25.91 -25.04
N ARG A 218 -17.85 -26.22 -26.22
CA ARG A 218 -17.99 -25.41 -27.45
C ARG A 218 -19.41 -25.33 -28.02
N GLY A 219 -20.39 -26.01 -27.40
CA GLY A 219 -21.81 -25.95 -27.77
C GLY A 219 -22.57 -24.73 -27.23
N GLY A 220 -21.98 -23.92 -26.35
CA GLY A 220 -22.59 -22.70 -25.79
C GLY A 220 -22.44 -21.50 -26.72
N ARG A 221 -23.55 -20.82 -27.03
CA ARG A 221 -23.55 -19.51 -27.70
C ARG A 221 -23.23 -18.46 -26.63
N ASP A 222 -22.36 -17.50 -26.93
CA ASP A 222 -22.18 -16.20 -26.21
C ASP A 222 -20.82 -15.91 -25.52
N ALA A 223 -19.80 -16.79 -25.57
CA ALA A 223 -18.45 -16.47 -25.07
C ALA A 223 -17.34 -16.65 -26.12
N ASP A 224 -16.22 -15.92 -25.98
CA ASP A 224 -15.02 -16.08 -26.81
C ASP A 224 -14.52 -17.55 -26.73
N PRO A 225 -14.34 -18.26 -27.87
CA PRO A 225 -13.83 -19.63 -27.91
C PRO A 225 -12.60 -19.88 -27.02
N ARG A 226 -11.70 -18.90 -26.88
CA ARG A 226 -10.49 -19.03 -26.06
C ARG A 226 -10.79 -19.03 -24.57
N GLN A 227 -11.72 -18.19 -24.13
CA GLN A 227 -12.17 -18.18 -22.74
C GLN A 227 -12.86 -19.50 -22.38
N GLN A 228 -13.63 -20.07 -23.32
CA GLN A 228 -14.23 -21.39 -23.15
C GLN A 228 -13.16 -22.48 -23.00
N THR A 229 -12.13 -22.49 -23.85
CA THR A 229 -11.03 -23.45 -23.79
C THR A 229 -10.26 -23.35 -22.47
N LEU A 230 -9.97 -22.15 -21.98
CA LEU A 230 -9.30 -21.96 -20.70
C LEU A 230 -10.18 -22.43 -19.53
N ARG A 231 -11.45 -21.98 -19.47
CA ARG A 231 -12.39 -22.38 -18.41
C ARG A 231 -12.60 -23.89 -18.39
N ALA A 232 -12.70 -24.52 -19.56
CA ALA A 232 -12.78 -25.97 -19.70
C ALA A 232 -11.54 -26.70 -19.15
N THR A 233 -10.35 -26.16 -19.40
CA THR A 233 -9.09 -26.73 -18.94
C THR A 233 -8.95 -26.60 -17.41
N ILE A 234 -9.40 -25.48 -16.84
CA ILE A 234 -9.46 -25.28 -15.38
C ILE A 234 -10.48 -26.25 -14.76
N GLN A 235 -11.70 -26.34 -15.32
CA GLN A 235 -12.73 -27.28 -14.85
C GLN A 235 -12.22 -28.73 -14.86
N TRP A 236 -11.58 -29.15 -15.96
CA TRP A 236 -11.00 -30.49 -16.04
C TRP A 236 -9.90 -30.71 -14.99
N SER A 237 -9.07 -29.69 -14.74
CA SER A 237 -8.04 -29.73 -13.69
C SER A 237 -8.64 -29.81 -12.27
N TYR A 238 -9.78 -29.16 -12.06
CA TYR A 238 -10.55 -29.17 -10.81
C TYR A 238 -11.25 -30.51 -10.57
N ASP A 239 -11.84 -31.11 -11.60
CA ASP A 239 -12.56 -32.40 -11.47
C ASP A 239 -11.63 -33.60 -11.22
N LEU A 240 -10.32 -33.40 -11.37
CA LEU A 240 -9.28 -34.38 -11.03
C LEU A 240 -8.75 -34.22 -9.60
N LEU A 241 -9.23 -33.22 -8.86
CA LEU A 241 -8.86 -33.03 -7.47
C LEU A 241 -9.56 -34.06 -6.57
N SER A 242 -8.90 -34.42 -5.48
CA SER A 242 -9.61 -35.05 -4.37
C SER A 242 -10.63 -34.08 -3.76
N GLU A 243 -11.55 -34.59 -2.96
CA GLU A 243 -12.54 -33.76 -2.27
C GLU A 243 -11.86 -32.70 -1.37
N ASP A 244 -10.81 -33.09 -0.64
CA ASP A 244 -10.03 -32.19 0.22
C ASP A 244 -9.31 -31.11 -0.60
N GLU A 245 -8.69 -31.48 -1.72
CA GLU A 245 -8.01 -30.54 -2.62
C GLU A 245 -9.00 -29.57 -3.27
N ALA A 246 -10.16 -30.04 -3.73
CA ALA A 246 -11.20 -29.22 -4.33
C ALA A 246 -11.77 -28.22 -3.32
N SER A 247 -12.02 -28.66 -2.09
CA SER A 247 -12.48 -27.79 -1.01
C SER A 247 -11.45 -26.70 -0.69
N LEU A 248 -10.18 -27.07 -0.49
CA LEU A 248 -9.13 -26.09 -0.22
C LEU A 248 -8.93 -25.12 -1.38
N PHE A 249 -8.97 -25.60 -2.62
CA PHE A 249 -8.88 -24.76 -3.81
C PHE A 249 -9.95 -23.66 -3.85
N ARG A 250 -11.22 -24.01 -3.57
CA ARG A 250 -12.32 -23.03 -3.48
C ARG A 250 -12.09 -22.02 -2.36
N ARG A 251 -11.65 -22.49 -1.20
CA ARG A 251 -11.46 -21.66 0.00
C ARG A 251 -10.32 -20.66 -0.13
N LEU A 252 -9.23 -21.03 -0.80
CA LEU A 252 -8.10 -20.12 -1.05
C LEU A 252 -8.47 -18.94 -1.95
N ALA A 253 -9.58 -19.00 -2.68
CA ALA A 253 -9.97 -17.97 -3.62
C ALA A 253 -10.38 -16.64 -2.97
N VAL A 254 -10.69 -16.65 -1.66
CA VAL A 254 -11.08 -15.45 -0.89
C VAL A 254 -9.91 -14.52 -0.58
N PHE A 255 -8.67 -15.00 -0.69
CA PHE A 255 -7.48 -14.19 -0.42
C PHE A 255 -7.05 -13.42 -1.68
N ALA A 256 -7.50 -12.17 -1.82
CA ALA A 256 -7.24 -11.34 -3.00
C ALA A 256 -5.74 -11.13 -3.27
N GLY A 257 -4.93 -10.92 -2.23
CA GLY A 257 -3.48 -10.84 -2.38
C GLY A 257 -2.77 -12.21 -2.39
N GLY A 258 -3.47 -13.29 -2.04
CA GLY A 258 -2.87 -14.54 -1.54
C GLY A 258 -2.73 -14.56 -0.01
N CYS A 259 -2.05 -15.57 0.51
CA CYS A 259 -1.94 -15.82 1.95
C CYS A 259 -0.64 -16.56 2.31
N THR A 260 -0.18 -16.44 3.55
CA THR A 260 0.88 -17.31 4.07
C THR A 260 0.31 -18.68 4.44
N LEU A 261 1.17 -19.65 4.79
CA LEU A 261 0.72 -20.96 5.27
C LEU A 261 -0.15 -20.85 6.53
N GLU A 262 0.29 -20.05 7.50
CA GLU A 262 -0.42 -19.82 8.77
C GLU A 262 -1.88 -19.39 8.53
N VAL A 263 -2.07 -18.43 7.62
CA VAL A 263 -3.40 -17.91 7.28
C VAL A 263 -4.23 -18.94 6.53
N ALA A 264 -3.62 -19.69 5.60
CA ALA A 264 -4.31 -20.76 4.89
C ALA A 264 -4.79 -21.85 5.86
N GLU A 265 -3.97 -22.24 6.83
CA GLU A 265 -4.32 -23.24 7.85
C GLU A 265 -5.48 -22.74 8.73
N GLU A 266 -5.43 -21.49 9.20
CA GLU A 266 -6.41 -20.97 10.15
C GLU A 266 -7.75 -20.56 9.50
N ALA A 267 -7.72 -19.90 8.34
CA ALA A 267 -8.91 -19.34 7.70
C ALA A 267 -9.51 -20.22 6.59
N ALA A 268 -8.71 -21.07 5.95
CA ALA A 268 -9.18 -22.00 4.90
C ALA A 268 -9.16 -23.48 5.33
N GLY A 269 -8.59 -23.80 6.50
CA GLY A 269 -8.42 -25.18 6.95
C GLY A 269 -7.40 -25.96 6.13
N ALA A 270 -6.39 -25.27 5.60
CA ALA A 270 -5.34 -25.89 4.81
C ALA A 270 -4.50 -26.88 5.63
N SER A 271 -3.87 -27.81 4.93
CA SER A 271 -2.71 -28.54 5.42
C SER A 271 -1.65 -28.57 4.32
N VAL A 272 -0.38 -28.69 4.70
CA VAL A 272 0.73 -28.80 3.73
C VAL A 272 0.49 -29.95 2.75
N ASP A 273 -0.05 -31.07 3.22
CA ASP A 273 -0.33 -32.26 2.42
C ASP A 273 -1.36 -32.04 1.31
N VAL A 274 -2.28 -31.08 1.47
CA VAL A 274 -3.31 -30.74 0.46
C VAL A 274 -2.86 -29.55 -0.39
N LEU A 275 -2.13 -28.61 0.22
CA LEU A 275 -1.66 -27.40 -0.44
C LEU A 275 -0.54 -27.69 -1.46
N GLN A 276 0.38 -28.59 -1.13
CA GLN A 276 1.48 -28.98 -2.02
C GLN A 276 0.97 -29.55 -3.36
N PRO A 277 0.01 -30.50 -3.38
CA PRO A 277 -0.60 -30.97 -4.63
C PRO A 277 -1.22 -29.86 -5.48
N LEU A 278 -1.86 -28.85 -4.87
CA LEU A 278 -2.44 -27.72 -5.62
C LEU A 278 -1.36 -26.87 -6.30
N VAL A 279 -0.19 -26.71 -5.65
CA VAL A 279 0.99 -26.06 -6.23
C VAL A 279 1.58 -26.89 -7.37
N GLU A 280 1.78 -28.20 -7.17
CA GLU A 280 2.29 -29.11 -8.19
C GLU A 280 1.38 -29.17 -9.42
N LYS A 281 0.06 -29.08 -9.21
CA LYS A 281 -0.97 -29.04 -10.26
C LYS A 281 -1.12 -27.66 -10.92
N SER A 282 -0.30 -26.67 -10.53
CA SER A 282 -0.31 -25.30 -11.05
C SER A 282 -1.65 -24.55 -10.87
N LEU A 283 -2.47 -24.97 -9.91
CA LEU A 283 -3.71 -24.28 -9.53
C LEU A 283 -3.47 -23.18 -8.49
N VAL A 284 -2.41 -23.34 -7.69
CA VAL A 284 -1.89 -22.35 -6.74
C VAL A 284 -0.41 -22.11 -7.06
N ARG A 285 0.07 -20.90 -6.83
CA ARG A 285 1.48 -20.51 -6.95
C ARG A 285 2.05 -20.25 -5.56
N HIS A 286 3.36 -20.46 -5.41
CA HIS A 286 4.07 -20.20 -4.17
C HIS A 286 5.36 -19.43 -4.46
N THR A 287 5.51 -18.26 -3.85
CA THR A 287 6.70 -17.40 -4.01
C THR A 287 6.91 -16.64 -2.71
N ASP A 288 8.15 -16.58 -2.22
CA ASP A 288 8.54 -15.86 -1.00
C ASP A 288 7.65 -16.16 0.23
N GLY A 289 7.25 -17.43 0.39
CA GLY A 289 6.42 -17.87 1.52
C GLY A 289 4.91 -17.60 1.38
N ARG A 290 4.47 -17.05 0.23
CA ARG A 290 3.07 -16.70 -0.02
C ARG A 290 2.45 -17.56 -1.11
N PHE A 291 1.25 -18.04 -0.84
CA PHE A 291 0.40 -18.79 -1.76
C PHE A 291 -0.60 -17.87 -2.43
N TRP A 292 -0.74 -17.96 -3.75
CA TRP A 292 -1.65 -17.10 -4.50
C TRP A 292 -2.18 -17.80 -5.74
N MET A 293 -3.31 -17.30 -6.27
CA MET A 293 -3.97 -17.86 -7.45
C MET A 293 -3.89 -16.85 -8.60
N LEU A 294 -3.68 -17.35 -9.81
CA LEU A 294 -3.86 -16.52 -11.00
C LEU A 294 -5.32 -16.08 -11.08
N GLU A 295 -5.58 -14.82 -11.45
CA GLU A 295 -6.93 -14.24 -11.37
C GLU A 295 -7.99 -15.08 -12.11
N THR A 296 -7.67 -15.61 -13.29
CA THR A 296 -8.60 -16.48 -14.04
C THR A 296 -8.91 -17.80 -13.32
N ILE A 297 -7.97 -18.33 -12.52
CA ILE A 297 -8.17 -19.52 -11.70
C ILE A 297 -8.96 -19.14 -10.44
N ARG A 298 -8.67 -17.98 -9.84
CA ARG A 298 -9.38 -17.44 -8.67
C ARG A 298 -10.84 -17.16 -8.99
N GLU A 299 -11.15 -16.51 -10.12
CA GLU A 299 -12.51 -16.30 -10.64
C GLU A 299 -13.27 -17.63 -10.74
N PHE A 300 -12.66 -18.65 -11.36
CA PHE A 300 -13.26 -19.98 -11.44
C PHE A 300 -13.48 -20.60 -10.05
N ALA A 301 -12.51 -20.47 -9.14
CA ALA A 301 -12.61 -21.01 -7.79
C ALA A 301 -13.71 -20.33 -6.95
N LEU A 302 -13.90 -19.01 -7.12
CA LEU A 302 -15.00 -18.26 -6.53
C LEU A 302 -16.36 -18.73 -7.07
N ASP A 303 -16.49 -18.94 -8.39
CA ASP A 303 -17.71 -19.50 -8.98
C ASP A 303 -18.03 -20.89 -8.38
N GLN A 304 -17.01 -21.74 -8.18
CA GLN A 304 -17.20 -23.04 -7.55
C GLN A 304 -17.54 -22.91 -6.05
N LEU A 305 -16.94 -21.96 -5.34
CA LEU A 305 -17.24 -21.69 -3.93
C LEU A 305 -18.71 -21.30 -3.74
N GLU A 306 -19.24 -20.49 -4.64
CA GLU A 306 -20.65 -20.11 -4.67
C GLU A 306 -21.55 -21.29 -5.03
N ALA A 307 -21.19 -22.07 -6.05
CA ALA A 307 -21.96 -23.24 -6.48
C ALA A 307 -22.12 -24.31 -5.37
N GLU A 308 -21.09 -24.48 -4.54
CA GLU A 308 -21.10 -25.39 -3.38
C GLU A 308 -21.75 -24.77 -2.12
N GLY A 309 -22.16 -23.49 -2.17
CA GLY A 309 -22.82 -22.80 -1.06
C GLY A 309 -21.89 -22.51 0.13
N GLU A 310 -20.57 -22.52 -0.07
CA GLU A 310 -19.57 -22.36 0.99
C GLU A 310 -19.17 -20.88 1.22
N THR A 311 -19.55 -19.97 0.32
CA THR A 311 -19.12 -18.56 0.30
C THR A 311 -19.27 -17.86 1.65
N ILE A 312 -20.44 -17.98 2.29
CA ILE A 312 -20.71 -17.28 3.55
C ILE A 312 -19.78 -17.79 4.65
N ALA A 313 -19.69 -19.11 4.83
CA ALA A 313 -18.90 -19.71 5.91
C ALA A 313 -17.41 -19.37 5.80
N VAL A 314 -16.86 -19.45 4.58
CA VAL A 314 -15.43 -19.19 4.32
C VAL A 314 -15.12 -17.71 4.45
N ARG A 315 -15.98 -16.83 3.92
CA ARG A 315 -15.82 -15.38 4.12
C ARG A 315 -15.91 -14.99 5.59
N SER A 316 -16.85 -15.54 6.35
CA SER A 316 -16.94 -15.27 7.80
C SER A 316 -15.69 -15.70 8.54
N ALA A 317 -15.11 -16.86 8.23
CA ALA A 317 -13.85 -17.32 8.82
C ALA A 317 -12.68 -16.37 8.48
N TYR A 318 -12.60 -15.94 7.21
CA TYR A 318 -11.59 -15.01 6.74
C TYR A 318 -11.71 -13.62 7.37
N CYS A 319 -12.91 -13.05 7.43
CA CYS A 319 -13.17 -11.77 8.11
C CYS A 319 -12.85 -11.85 9.61
N ALA A 320 -13.21 -12.96 10.27
CA ALA A 320 -12.86 -13.17 11.67
C ALA A 320 -11.34 -13.26 11.89
N TRP A 321 -10.61 -13.88 10.96
CA TRP A 321 -9.15 -13.89 10.98
C TRP A 321 -8.57 -12.49 10.79
N MET A 322 -9.07 -11.73 9.82
CA MET A 322 -8.62 -10.36 9.56
C MET A 322 -8.86 -9.45 10.77
N MET A 323 -10.00 -9.60 11.45
CA MET A 323 -10.28 -8.85 12.67
C MET A 323 -9.28 -9.20 13.79
N ARG A 324 -8.94 -10.48 13.97
CA ARG A 324 -7.90 -10.89 14.95
C ARG A 324 -6.53 -10.30 14.60
N LEU A 325 -6.17 -10.28 13.31
CA LEU A 325 -4.94 -9.64 12.85
C LEU A 325 -4.94 -8.15 13.18
N ALA A 326 -6.05 -7.46 12.90
CA ALA A 326 -6.22 -6.04 13.16
C ALA A 326 -6.15 -5.72 14.67
N ASP A 327 -6.80 -6.51 15.52
CA ASP A 327 -6.74 -6.38 16.98
C ASP A 327 -5.31 -6.60 17.52
N ALA A 328 -4.62 -7.65 17.05
CA ALA A 328 -3.25 -7.92 17.44
C ALA A 328 -2.28 -6.82 16.99
N ALA A 329 -2.47 -6.31 15.77
CA ALA A 329 -1.73 -5.17 15.25
C ALA A 329 -1.98 -3.91 16.10
N GLY A 330 -3.23 -3.64 16.47
CA GLY A 330 -3.60 -2.50 17.31
C GLY A 330 -2.80 -2.45 18.63
N LEU A 331 -2.49 -3.60 19.24
CA LEU A 331 -1.69 -3.69 20.45
C LEU A 331 -0.17 -3.58 20.18
N GLU A 332 0.31 -4.29 19.17
CA GLU A 332 1.76 -4.41 18.92
C GLU A 332 2.34 -3.18 18.20
N LEU A 333 1.51 -2.39 17.53
CA LEU A 333 1.87 -1.08 16.98
C LEU A 333 2.09 -0.01 18.07
N GLU A 334 1.67 -0.28 19.32
CA GLU A 334 1.92 0.58 20.49
C GLU A 334 3.21 0.22 21.22
N GLY A 335 3.91 -0.82 20.77
CA GLY A 335 5.07 -1.39 21.45
C GLY A 335 6.33 -1.48 20.56
N PRO A 336 7.38 -2.14 21.07
CA PRO A 336 8.68 -2.22 20.40
C PRO A 336 8.66 -3.00 19.07
N LYS A 337 7.59 -3.75 18.77
CA LYS A 337 7.43 -4.51 17.52
C LYS A 337 6.73 -3.72 16.41
N GLN A 338 6.48 -2.42 16.60
CA GLN A 338 5.78 -1.57 15.64
C GLN A 338 6.29 -1.73 14.20
N GLY A 339 7.61 -1.70 13.98
CA GLY A 339 8.19 -1.82 12.63
C GLY A 339 7.94 -3.19 11.97
N GLU A 340 7.98 -4.28 12.74
CA GLU A 340 7.67 -5.64 12.26
C GLU A 340 6.20 -5.73 11.83
N TRP A 341 5.30 -5.19 12.64
CA TRP A 341 3.86 -5.21 12.37
C TRP A 341 3.46 -4.30 11.22
N LEU A 342 4.08 -3.13 11.06
CA LEU A 342 3.85 -2.28 9.88
C LEU A 342 4.25 -2.98 8.58
N ASN A 343 5.35 -3.74 8.57
CA ASN A 343 5.73 -4.53 7.39
C ASN A 343 4.74 -5.68 7.15
N ARG A 344 4.33 -6.39 8.19
CA ARG A 344 3.31 -7.45 8.08
C ARG A 344 1.99 -6.91 7.51
N LEU A 345 1.51 -5.76 7.99
CA LEU A 345 0.29 -5.12 7.48
C LEU A 345 0.45 -4.63 6.04
N HIS A 346 1.66 -4.18 5.66
CA HIS A 346 1.95 -3.82 4.28
C HIS A 346 1.82 -5.02 3.34
N ASP A 347 2.32 -6.19 3.73
CA ASP A 347 2.18 -7.43 2.96
C ASP A 347 0.71 -7.89 2.86
N GLU A 348 -0.09 -7.60 3.89
CA GLU A 348 -1.53 -7.89 3.94
C GLU A 348 -2.41 -6.76 3.38
N HIS A 349 -1.84 -5.70 2.81
CA HIS A 349 -2.61 -4.49 2.43
C HIS A 349 -3.71 -4.77 1.41
N ALA A 350 -3.44 -5.61 0.41
CA ALA A 350 -4.45 -6.04 -0.57
C ALA A 350 -5.61 -6.82 0.09
N ASN A 351 -5.28 -7.61 1.12
CA ASN A 351 -6.26 -8.39 1.86
C ASN A 351 -7.11 -7.49 2.78
N ILE A 352 -6.51 -6.48 3.42
CA ILE A 352 -7.21 -5.47 4.22
C ILE A 352 -8.20 -4.71 3.32
N ARG A 353 -7.78 -4.22 2.16
CA ARG A 353 -8.64 -3.52 1.19
C ARG A 353 -9.84 -4.37 0.77
N GLU A 354 -9.61 -5.63 0.42
CA GLU A 354 -10.67 -6.56 0.01
C GLU A 354 -11.71 -6.71 1.12
N VAL A 355 -11.27 -6.99 2.36
CA VAL A 355 -12.19 -7.20 3.49
C VAL A 355 -12.97 -5.93 3.83
N VAL A 356 -12.33 -4.76 3.85
CA VAL A 356 -13.02 -3.49 4.09
C VAL A 356 -14.01 -3.18 2.97
N THR A 357 -13.64 -3.42 1.70
CA THR A 357 -14.54 -3.23 0.55
C THR A 357 -15.77 -4.11 0.67
N LEU A 358 -15.59 -5.41 0.91
CA LEU A 358 -16.68 -6.36 1.07
C LEU A 358 -17.58 -6.00 2.25
N ALA A 359 -17.01 -5.57 3.37
CA ALA A 359 -17.77 -5.13 4.54
C ALA A 359 -18.62 -3.89 4.22
N LEU A 360 -18.07 -2.91 3.52
CA LEU A 360 -18.80 -1.71 3.11
C LEU A 360 -19.89 -2.00 2.08
N GLU A 361 -19.64 -2.89 1.11
CA GLU A 361 -20.65 -3.32 0.13
C GLU A 361 -21.79 -4.11 0.77
N ALA A 362 -21.50 -4.86 1.83
CA ALA A 362 -22.49 -5.60 2.63
C ALA A 362 -23.18 -4.73 3.69
N GLU A 363 -22.83 -3.44 3.80
CA GLU A 363 -23.27 -2.53 4.87
C GLU A 363 -22.96 -3.07 6.30
N ASP A 364 -21.92 -3.90 6.43
CA ASP A 364 -21.44 -4.42 7.71
C ASP A 364 -20.52 -3.39 8.39
N GLY A 365 -21.15 -2.41 9.04
CA GLY A 365 -20.46 -1.35 9.75
C GLY A 365 -19.56 -1.85 10.88
N GLU A 366 -19.94 -2.93 11.58
CA GLU A 366 -19.14 -3.47 12.69
C GLU A 366 -17.80 -4.01 12.21
N LEU A 367 -17.80 -4.76 11.11
CA LEU A 367 -16.56 -5.28 10.53
C LEU A 367 -15.74 -4.15 9.87
N ALA A 368 -16.37 -3.30 9.06
CA ALA A 368 -15.68 -2.24 8.33
C ALA A 368 -15.03 -1.23 9.30
N LEU A 369 -15.81 -0.64 10.22
CA LEU A 369 -15.30 0.32 11.19
C LEU A 369 -14.44 -0.36 12.25
N GLY A 370 -14.69 -1.63 12.58
CA GLY A 370 -13.86 -2.42 13.49
C GLY A 370 -12.42 -2.52 12.99
N ILE A 371 -12.21 -2.98 11.75
CA ILE A 371 -10.88 -3.09 11.14
C ILE A 371 -10.23 -1.71 10.99
N LEU A 372 -10.95 -0.73 10.45
CA LEU A 372 -10.42 0.63 10.27
C LEU A 372 -9.96 1.25 11.59
N THR A 373 -10.73 1.06 12.65
CA THR A 373 -10.41 1.59 13.99
C THR A 373 -9.26 0.84 14.65
N ALA A 374 -9.20 -0.49 14.53
CA ALA A 374 -8.13 -1.30 15.10
C ALA A 374 -6.76 -1.00 14.45
N LEU A 375 -6.77 -0.63 13.17
CA LEU A 375 -5.58 -0.25 12.41
C LEU A 375 -5.22 1.25 12.49
N ASP A 376 -5.67 1.98 13.50
CA ASP A 376 -5.45 3.43 13.73
C ASP A 376 -4.06 3.93 13.28
N ARG A 377 -2.99 3.40 13.90
CA ARG A 377 -1.60 3.81 13.62
C ARG A 377 -1.10 3.42 12.23
N TYR A 378 -1.69 2.41 11.60
CA TYR A 378 -1.34 2.02 10.23
C TYR A 378 -1.76 3.11 9.22
N TRP A 379 -2.85 3.82 9.51
CA TRP A 379 -3.39 4.86 8.64
C TRP A 379 -2.62 6.18 8.68
N PHE A 380 -1.82 6.45 9.74
CA PHE A 380 -1.06 7.70 9.86
C PHE A 380 -0.08 7.92 8.71
N VAL A 381 0.44 6.85 8.12
CA VAL A 381 1.36 6.89 6.99
C VAL A 381 0.66 6.77 5.63
N ARG A 382 -0.68 6.67 5.60
CA ARG A 382 -1.55 6.61 4.39
C ARG A 382 -2.87 7.36 4.59
N PRO A 383 -2.85 8.62 5.06
CA PRO A 383 -4.06 9.31 5.44
C PRO A 383 -5.01 9.51 4.25
N GLY A 384 -4.50 9.68 3.03
CA GLY A 384 -5.32 9.85 1.82
C GLY A 384 -6.22 8.66 1.51
N GLU A 385 -5.67 7.44 1.50
CA GLU A 385 -6.47 6.23 1.33
C GLU A 385 -7.49 6.06 2.47
N ALA A 386 -7.04 6.23 3.72
CA ALA A 386 -7.88 6.05 4.89
C ALA A 386 -9.07 7.03 4.90
N MET A 387 -8.89 8.25 4.39
CA MET A 387 -9.97 9.24 4.26
C MET A 387 -11.15 8.72 3.44
N GLY A 388 -10.91 8.07 2.30
CA GLY A 388 -11.97 7.49 1.48
C GLY A 388 -12.70 6.33 2.18
N TRP A 389 -11.96 5.50 2.91
CA TRP A 389 -12.56 4.43 3.70
C TRP A 389 -13.42 4.96 4.85
N PHE A 390 -12.93 5.95 5.59
CA PHE A 390 -13.70 6.57 6.68
C PHE A 390 -14.90 7.35 6.16
N GLU A 391 -14.82 8.02 5.00
CA GLU A 391 -15.98 8.69 4.40
C GLU A 391 -17.14 7.71 4.16
N ARG A 392 -16.84 6.54 3.57
CA ARG A 392 -17.83 5.48 3.33
C ARG A 392 -18.28 4.81 4.63
N GLY A 393 -17.35 4.49 5.52
CA GLY A 393 -17.64 3.78 6.77
C GLY A 393 -18.46 4.60 7.76
N LEU A 394 -18.23 5.93 7.84
CA LEU A 394 -18.98 6.80 8.75
C LEU A 394 -20.46 6.95 8.34
N ALA A 395 -20.83 6.61 7.10
CA ALA A 395 -22.24 6.51 6.70
C ALA A 395 -22.99 5.37 7.42
N LEU A 396 -22.26 4.44 8.06
CA LEU A 396 -22.79 3.28 8.79
C LEU A 396 -22.74 3.47 10.32
N LEU A 397 -22.51 4.67 10.84
CA LEU A 397 -22.41 4.91 12.29
C LEU A 397 -23.66 4.47 13.07
N ASP A 398 -24.85 4.66 12.48
CA ASP A 398 -26.12 4.30 13.12
C ASP A 398 -26.32 2.78 13.24
N SER A 399 -25.56 1.97 12.48
CA SER A 399 -25.66 0.51 12.48
C SER A 399 -24.67 -0.17 13.43
N VAL A 400 -23.83 0.57 14.15
CA VAL A 400 -22.80 0.01 15.05
C VAL A 400 -23.02 0.39 16.51
N PRO A 401 -22.43 -0.34 17.47
CA PRO A 401 -22.47 0.02 18.88
C PRO A 401 -21.90 1.44 19.12
N PRO A 402 -22.49 2.25 20.01
CA PRO A 402 -22.05 3.63 20.25
C PRO A 402 -20.57 3.77 20.61
N ALA A 403 -20.01 2.79 21.33
CA ALA A 403 -18.59 2.78 21.64
C ALA A 403 -17.73 2.68 20.37
N LEU A 404 -18.07 1.78 19.43
CA LEU A 404 -17.37 1.65 18.15
C LEU A 404 -17.54 2.90 17.29
N ALA A 405 -18.74 3.48 17.25
CA ALA A 405 -18.99 4.75 16.57
C ALA A 405 -18.06 5.87 17.08
N ALA A 406 -17.96 6.04 18.40
CA ALA A 406 -17.08 7.04 19.01
C ALA A 406 -15.59 6.78 18.74
N HIS A 407 -15.16 5.51 18.76
CA HIS A 407 -13.79 5.14 18.41
C HIS A 407 -13.49 5.39 16.92
N ALA A 408 -14.41 5.03 16.01
CA ALA A 408 -14.27 5.29 14.59
C ALA A 408 -14.16 6.79 14.29
N LEU A 409 -14.99 7.62 14.92
CA LEU A 409 -14.91 9.07 14.82
C LEU A 409 -13.57 9.63 15.31
N ARG A 410 -13.01 9.07 16.39
CA ARG A 410 -11.67 9.45 16.89
C ARG A 410 -10.59 9.17 15.85
N VAL A 411 -10.58 7.96 15.29
CA VAL A 411 -9.57 7.55 14.30
C VAL A 411 -9.76 8.36 13.02
N ALA A 412 -10.99 8.50 12.51
CA ALA A 412 -11.30 9.33 11.35
C ALA A 412 -10.89 10.81 11.55
N GLY A 413 -11.07 11.36 12.76
CA GLY A 413 -10.62 12.72 13.09
C GLY A 413 -9.10 12.83 13.14
N THR A 414 -8.42 11.81 13.67
CA THR A 414 -6.94 11.74 13.69
C THR A 414 -6.37 11.57 12.27
N THR A 415 -6.99 10.75 11.42
CA THR A 415 -6.65 10.63 10.01
C THR A 415 -6.82 11.97 9.27
N ALA A 416 -7.91 12.70 9.53
CA ALA A 416 -8.11 14.03 8.97
C ALA A 416 -7.02 15.03 9.39
N TRP A 417 -6.51 14.92 10.63
CA TRP A 417 -5.40 15.74 11.09
C TRP A 417 -4.13 15.49 10.28
N PHE A 418 -3.75 14.21 10.11
CA PHE A 418 -2.60 13.83 9.29
C PHE A 418 -2.80 14.16 7.80
N TYR A 419 -4.05 14.21 7.33
CA TYR A 419 -4.43 14.69 6.00
C TYR A 419 -4.45 16.23 5.89
N GLY A 420 -4.20 16.97 6.98
CA GLY A 420 -4.18 18.43 6.98
C GLY A 420 -5.55 19.11 6.98
N ASP A 421 -6.60 18.47 7.52
CA ASP A 421 -7.95 19.06 7.68
C ASP A 421 -8.33 19.22 9.17
N PRO A 422 -7.85 20.30 9.84
CA PRO A 422 -8.09 20.52 11.26
C PRO A 422 -9.58 20.77 11.59
N GLN A 423 -10.37 21.30 10.64
CA GLN A 423 -11.79 21.54 10.85
C GLN A 423 -12.57 20.23 10.88
N LEU A 424 -12.26 19.32 9.97
CA LEU A 424 -12.85 17.99 9.96
C LEU A 424 -12.41 17.16 11.17
N THR A 425 -11.17 17.31 11.64
CA THR A 425 -10.72 16.76 12.93
C THR A 425 -11.61 17.23 14.08
N LEU A 426 -11.81 18.55 14.22
CA LEU A 426 -12.66 19.11 15.28
C LEU A 426 -14.09 18.58 15.23
N ALA A 427 -14.70 18.56 14.04
CA ALA A 427 -16.06 18.08 13.85
C ALA A 427 -16.22 16.62 14.31
N ARG A 428 -15.37 15.73 13.80
CA ARG A 428 -15.42 14.28 14.10
C ARG A 428 -15.10 14.00 15.57
N CYS A 429 -14.07 14.63 16.14
CA CYS A 429 -13.69 14.40 17.52
C CYS A 429 -14.72 14.95 18.53
N ARG A 430 -15.36 16.09 18.24
CA ARG A 430 -16.44 16.62 19.10
C ARG A 430 -17.69 15.73 19.08
N GLU A 431 -18.05 15.20 17.91
CA GLU A 431 -19.15 14.24 17.80
C GLU A 431 -18.88 12.97 18.60
N GLY A 432 -17.70 12.36 18.46
CA GLY A 432 -17.35 11.17 19.22
C GLY A 432 -17.16 11.43 20.72
N LEU A 433 -16.70 12.64 21.11
CA LEU A 433 -16.66 13.06 22.52
C LEU A 433 -18.06 13.05 23.15
N ALA A 434 -19.05 13.60 22.46
CA ALA A 434 -20.43 13.61 22.95
C ALA A 434 -20.98 12.18 23.17
N ILE A 435 -20.59 11.23 22.32
CA ILE A 435 -20.95 9.82 22.50
C ILE A 435 -20.23 9.23 23.72
N PHE A 436 -18.92 9.45 23.88
CA PHE A 436 -18.20 8.95 25.06
C PHE A 436 -18.69 9.56 26.38
N GLU A 437 -19.12 10.82 26.38
CA GLU A 437 -19.76 11.48 27.52
C GLU A 437 -21.07 10.79 27.91
N GLN A 438 -21.93 10.46 26.94
CA GLN A 438 -23.17 9.73 27.17
C GLN A 438 -22.90 8.32 27.72
N LEU A 439 -21.82 7.68 27.29
CA LEU A 439 -21.40 6.35 27.77
C LEU A 439 -20.66 6.39 29.11
N GLY A 440 -20.24 7.56 29.59
CA GLY A 440 -19.36 7.69 30.76
C GLY A 440 -17.98 7.04 30.55
N HIS A 441 -17.49 6.99 29.31
CA HIS A 441 -16.25 6.29 28.96
C HIS A 441 -15.03 7.20 29.14
N GLU A 442 -14.55 7.31 30.39
CA GLU A 442 -13.47 8.22 30.82
C GLU A 442 -12.21 8.17 29.92
N SER A 443 -11.72 6.97 29.59
CA SER A 443 -10.55 6.77 28.71
C SER A 443 -10.77 7.38 27.32
N GLY A 444 -11.98 7.21 26.76
CA GLY A 444 -12.33 7.72 25.43
C GLY A 444 -12.43 9.23 25.41
N MET A 445 -13.03 9.81 26.46
CA MET A 445 -13.11 11.28 26.64
C MET A 445 -11.70 11.90 26.71
N ALA A 446 -10.80 11.30 27.50
CA ALA A 446 -9.43 11.79 27.65
C ALA A 446 -8.68 11.79 26.31
N LYS A 447 -8.79 10.70 25.53
CA LYS A 447 -8.20 10.63 24.18
C LYS A 447 -8.80 11.69 23.25
N MET A 448 -10.11 11.94 23.32
CA MET A 448 -10.74 12.99 22.49
C MET A 448 -10.23 14.39 22.83
N TYR A 449 -10.06 14.72 24.11
CA TYR A 449 -9.48 15.99 24.52
C TYR A 449 -8.09 16.22 23.90
N SER A 450 -7.23 15.21 23.92
CA SER A 450 -5.90 15.25 23.29
C SER A 450 -5.95 15.38 21.76
N ARG A 451 -7.04 14.97 21.08
CA ARG A 451 -7.21 15.12 19.62
C ARG A 451 -7.90 16.41 19.21
N ILE A 452 -8.70 17.01 20.09
CA ILE A 452 -9.36 18.31 19.85
C ILE A 452 -8.39 19.47 20.08
N ALA A 453 -7.47 19.35 21.04
CA ALA A 453 -6.57 20.44 21.42
C ALA A 453 -5.66 20.95 20.28
N PRO A 454 -5.01 20.12 19.44
CA PRO A 454 -4.08 20.63 18.42
C PRO A 454 -4.74 21.56 17.38
N PRO A 455 -5.91 21.24 16.79
CA PRO A 455 -6.63 22.21 15.95
C PRO A 455 -6.98 23.54 16.65
N LEU A 456 -7.32 23.51 17.95
CA LEU A 456 -7.60 24.73 18.71
C LEU A 456 -6.34 25.58 18.90
N MET A 457 -5.20 24.93 19.15
CA MET A 457 -3.90 25.60 19.26
C MET A 457 -3.54 26.31 17.95
N LEU A 458 -3.74 25.64 16.81
CA LEU A 458 -3.53 26.24 15.48
C LEU A 458 -4.42 27.46 15.22
N ASP A 459 -5.67 27.45 15.71
CA ASP A 459 -6.59 28.60 15.60
C ASP A 459 -6.33 29.68 16.69
N GLY A 460 -5.33 29.49 17.54
CA GLY A 460 -4.99 30.40 18.65
C GLY A 460 -5.97 30.35 19.83
N GLN A 461 -6.84 29.35 19.89
CA GLN A 461 -7.83 29.12 20.96
C GLN A 461 -7.19 28.43 22.18
N PHE A 462 -6.12 29.04 22.71
CA PHE A 462 -5.25 28.45 23.73
C PHE A 462 -5.96 28.16 25.06
N ASP A 463 -6.97 28.95 25.44
CA ASP A 463 -7.69 28.75 26.70
C ASP A 463 -8.55 27.49 26.69
N GLU A 464 -9.32 27.27 25.62
CA GLU A 464 -10.09 26.03 25.46
C GLU A 464 -9.15 24.82 25.35
N ALA A 465 -8.05 24.93 24.58
CA ALA A 465 -7.05 23.88 24.48
C ALA A 465 -6.44 23.52 25.85
N ALA A 466 -6.12 24.52 26.68
CA ALA A 466 -5.58 24.30 28.03
C ALA A 466 -6.55 23.52 28.92
N GLU A 467 -7.82 23.91 28.95
CA GLU A 467 -8.85 23.25 29.75
C GLU A 467 -9.05 21.77 29.35
N LEU A 468 -9.01 21.49 28.03
CA LEU A 468 -9.14 20.12 27.53
C LEU A 468 -7.91 19.28 27.87
N LEU A 469 -6.70 19.81 27.68
CA LEU A 469 -5.47 19.09 27.98
C LEU A 469 -5.27 18.84 29.48
N GLU A 470 -5.69 19.77 30.36
CA GLU A 470 -5.68 19.57 31.81
C GLU A 470 -6.57 18.37 32.19
N LYS A 471 -7.79 18.31 31.65
CA LYS A 471 -8.69 17.16 31.84
C LYS A 471 -8.08 15.86 31.30
N ALA A 472 -7.44 15.91 30.14
CA ALA A 472 -6.81 14.75 29.51
C ALA A 472 -5.68 14.19 30.39
N VAL A 473 -4.76 15.05 30.82
CA VAL A 473 -3.62 14.68 31.69
C VAL A 473 -4.12 14.08 33.01
N ASP A 474 -5.10 14.69 33.65
CA ASP A 474 -5.68 14.19 34.89
C ASP A 474 -6.33 12.83 34.71
N LEU A 475 -7.11 12.63 33.65
CA LEU A 475 -7.73 11.35 33.33
C LEU A 475 -6.70 10.27 33.04
N HIS A 476 -5.75 10.51 32.12
CA HIS A 476 -4.73 9.53 31.76
C HIS A 476 -3.86 9.14 32.96
N ARG A 477 -3.52 10.10 33.82
CA ARG A 477 -2.78 9.84 35.07
C ARG A 477 -3.58 9.01 36.06
N ARG A 478 -4.87 9.33 36.27
CA ARG A 478 -5.76 8.53 37.15
C ARG A 478 -5.96 7.11 36.64
N LEU A 479 -6.06 6.94 35.33
CA LEU A 479 -6.28 5.65 34.67
C LEU A 479 -4.98 4.83 34.47
N GLY A 480 -3.80 5.41 34.74
CA GLY A 480 -2.51 4.75 34.54
C GLY A 480 -2.14 4.52 33.08
N GLN A 481 -2.66 5.35 32.17
CA GLN A 481 -2.44 5.24 30.73
C GLN A 481 -1.17 5.97 30.32
N GLU A 482 -0.01 5.36 30.60
CA GLU A 482 1.30 6.01 30.45
C GLU A 482 1.60 6.47 29.01
N GLN A 483 1.19 5.70 27.99
CA GLN A 483 1.38 6.08 26.58
C GLN A 483 0.59 7.36 26.24
N GLU A 484 -0.71 7.39 26.52
CA GLU A 484 -1.56 8.55 26.22
C GLU A 484 -1.19 9.77 27.10
N LEU A 485 -0.72 9.53 28.33
CA LEU A 485 -0.20 10.58 29.18
C LEU A 485 1.04 11.25 28.56
N ALA A 486 1.94 10.49 27.94
CA ALA A 486 3.12 11.05 27.28
C ALA A 486 2.71 11.99 26.13
N ILE A 487 1.73 11.58 25.32
CA ILE A 487 1.17 12.40 24.24
C ILE A 487 0.55 13.68 24.80
N ALA A 488 -0.32 13.56 25.82
CA ALA A 488 -0.99 14.70 26.42
C ALA A 488 0.00 15.70 27.04
N LEU A 489 1.04 15.22 27.73
CA LEU A 489 2.11 16.07 28.29
C LEU A 489 2.90 16.79 27.19
N GLY A 490 3.19 16.11 26.07
CA GLY A 490 3.83 16.72 24.91
C GLY A 490 3.00 17.87 24.33
N LEU A 491 1.67 17.70 24.26
CA LEU A 491 0.74 18.75 23.82
C LEU A 491 0.66 19.92 24.80
N VAL A 492 0.62 19.68 26.12
CA VAL A 492 0.69 20.77 27.12
C VAL A 492 2.03 21.50 27.04
N GLY A 493 3.13 20.77 26.78
CA GLY A 493 4.44 21.35 26.53
C GLY A 493 4.45 22.29 25.33
N GLY A 494 3.87 21.86 24.20
CA GLY A 494 3.69 22.70 23.01
C GLY A 494 2.82 23.93 23.28
N LEU A 495 1.69 23.76 23.98
CA LEU A 495 0.82 24.88 24.36
C LEU A 495 1.52 25.89 25.29
N SER A 496 2.38 25.40 26.20
CA SER A 496 3.17 26.26 27.09
C SER A 496 4.22 27.04 26.30
N TYR A 497 4.82 26.39 25.30
CA TYR A 497 5.75 27.02 24.36
C TYR A 497 5.06 28.14 23.56
N ASP A 498 3.87 27.89 22.98
CA ASP A 498 3.08 28.88 22.24
C ASP A 498 2.67 30.08 23.10
N ARG A 499 2.45 29.86 24.41
CA ARG A 499 2.17 30.91 25.39
C ARG A 499 3.41 31.64 25.91
N GLY A 500 4.62 31.20 25.52
CA GLY A 500 5.89 31.77 25.93
C GLY A 500 6.39 31.34 27.32
N ASP A 501 5.77 30.35 27.97
CA ASP A 501 6.28 29.76 29.22
C ASP A 501 7.30 28.66 28.89
N LEU A 502 8.50 29.10 28.46
CA LEU A 502 9.57 28.21 28.02
C LEU A 502 10.09 27.30 29.13
N THR A 503 9.96 27.70 30.40
CA THR A 503 10.43 26.87 31.52
C THR A 503 9.51 25.68 31.74
N GLU A 504 8.20 25.92 31.76
CA GLU A 504 7.22 24.85 31.91
C GLU A 504 7.15 23.98 30.66
N ALA A 505 7.27 24.57 29.47
CA ALA A 505 7.37 23.84 28.21
C ALA A 505 8.52 22.83 28.23
N ALA A 506 9.74 23.25 28.57
CA ALA A 506 10.90 22.36 28.63
C ALA A 506 10.67 21.20 29.61
N ARG A 507 10.15 21.50 30.82
CA ARG A 507 9.87 20.49 31.85
C ARG A 507 8.87 19.42 31.36
N LEU A 508 7.78 19.85 30.74
CA LEU A 508 6.72 18.96 30.25
C LEU A 508 7.17 18.12 29.05
N LEU A 509 7.91 18.72 28.12
CA LEU A 509 8.46 18.01 26.95
C LEU A 509 9.48 16.96 27.39
N GLU A 510 10.37 17.28 28.34
CA GLU A 510 11.30 16.30 28.91
C GLU A 510 10.58 15.16 29.64
N GLU A 511 9.51 15.46 30.39
CA GLU A 511 8.68 14.45 31.05
C GLU A 511 7.98 13.52 30.02
N ALA A 512 7.42 14.10 28.95
CA ALA A 512 6.81 13.36 27.85
C ALA A 512 7.81 12.43 27.15
N ILE A 513 9.00 12.92 26.82
CA ILE A 513 10.07 12.12 26.19
C ILE A 513 10.52 11.00 27.12
N ALA A 514 10.73 11.28 28.40
CA ALA A 514 11.14 10.27 29.38
C ALA A 514 10.07 9.16 29.51
N LEU A 515 8.79 9.53 29.49
CA LEU A 515 7.70 8.58 29.54
C LEU A 515 7.60 7.76 28.25
N GLY A 516 7.72 8.40 27.08
CA GLY A 516 7.79 7.73 25.77
C GLY A 516 8.92 6.69 25.69
N ARG A 517 10.11 7.03 26.20
CA ARG A 517 11.25 6.09 26.33
C ARG A 517 10.94 4.93 27.26
N LYS A 518 10.27 5.18 28.39
CA LYS A 518 9.91 4.14 29.37
C LYS A 518 8.92 3.13 28.78
N VAL A 519 7.93 3.58 28.03
CA VAL A 519 6.91 2.70 27.42
C VAL A 519 7.38 2.07 26.10
N GLY A 520 8.48 2.55 25.53
CA GLY A 520 9.02 2.07 24.27
C GLY A 520 8.29 2.59 23.03
N ASP A 521 7.56 3.71 23.17
CA ASP A 521 6.76 4.31 22.12
C ASP A 521 7.23 5.74 21.84
N LEU A 522 8.47 5.85 21.38
CA LEU A 522 9.06 7.13 20.98
C LEU A 522 8.40 7.73 19.74
N SER A 523 7.71 6.90 18.95
CA SER A 523 6.98 7.32 17.74
C SER A 523 5.94 8.40 18.01
N MET A 524 5.27 8.27 19.16
CA MET A 524 4.16 9.13 19.53
C MET A 524 4.60 10.42 20.22
N VAL A 525 5.90 10.59 20.46
CA VAL A 525 6.50 11.76 21.10
C VAL A 525 7.61 12.39 20.25
N THR A 526 7.65 12.10 18.95
CA THR A 526 8.49 12.81 17.96
C THR A 526 8.23 14.31 18.00
N ASN A 527 6.97 14.71 18.19
CA ASN A 527 6.59 16.09 18.42
C ASN A 527 7.20 16.72 19.67
N ALA A 528 7.28 15.98 20.77
CA ALA A 528 7.93 16.46 21.97
C ALA A 528 9.44 16.66 21.74
N LEU A 529 10.07 15.79 20.95
CA LEU A 529 11.49 15.89 20.58
C LEU A 529 11.77 17.13 19.72
N TYR A 530 11.03 17.35 18.63
CA TYR A 530 11.28 18.52 17.77
C TYR A 530 10.86 19.84 18.43
N ASN A 531 9.81 19.87 19.26
CA ASN A 531 9.45 21.06 20.03
C ASN A 531 10.51 21.41 21.09
N LEU A 532 11.06 20.39 21.77
CA LEU A 532 12.16 20.62 22.72
C LEU A 532 13.43 21.04 21.98
N ALA A 533 13.67 20.53 20.77
CA ALA A 533 14.76 20.97 19.93
C ALA A 533 14.66 22.46 19.60
N ASP A 534 13.50 22.92 19.10
CA ASP A 534 13.25 24.34 18.82
C ASP A 534 13.43 25.22 20.04
N LEU A 535 12.89 24.81 21.19
CA LEU A 535 13.07 25.54 22.45
C LEU A 535 14.55 25.71 22.82
N ASN A 536 15.37 24.67 22.65
CA ASN A 536 16.81 24.74 22.92
C ASN A 536 17.53 25.65 21.91
N ILE A 537 17.14 25.63 20.62
CA ILE A 537 17.70 26.52 19.59
C ILE A 537 17.41 27.98 19.94
N GLU A 538 16.18 28.33 20.29
CA GLU A 538 15.78 29.70 20.63
C GLU A 538 16.40 30.22 21.92
N THR A 539 16.62 29.33 22.89
CA THR A 539 17.27 29.68 24.17
C THR A 539 18.80 29.65 24.10
N GLY A 540 19.37 29.23 22.97
CA GLY A 540 20.80 29.34 22.65
C GLY A 540 21.62 28.06 22.83
N ASP A 541 21.03 26.94 23.27
CA ASP A 541 21.68 25.62 23.31
C ASP A 541 21.46 24.87 21.98
N ILE A 542 22.01 25.44 20.90
CA ILE A 542 21.77 24.97 19.53
C ILE A 542 22.28 23.53 19.33
N GLU A 543 23.40 23.15 19.95
CA GLU A 543 23.97 21.80 19.86
C GLU A 543 23.01 20.74 20.42
N ARG A 544 22.41 21.02 21.59
CA ARG A 544 21.38 20.14 22.16
C ARG A 544 20.14 20.08 21.26
N GLY A 545 19.73 21.21 20.70
CA GLY A 545 18.63 21.28 19.75
C GLY A 545 18.84 20.39 18.53
N ILE A 546 20.03 20.48 17.90
CA ILE A 546 20.41 19.62 16.78
C ILE A 546 20.33 18.13 17.15
N GLY A 547 20.89 17.74 18.30
CA GLY A 547 20.87 16.35 18.76
C GLY A 547 19.45 15.79 18.92
N LEU A 548 18.54 16.58 19.50
CA LEU A 548 17.13 16.20 19.67
C LEU A 548 16.38 16.10 18.34
N ALA A 549 16.60 17.05 17.42
CA ALA A 549 15.98 17.02 16.10
C ALA A 549 16.50 15.85 15.24
N GLN A 550 17.79 15.50 15.37
CA GLN A 550 18.37 14.32 14.73
C GLN A 550 17.80 13.01 15.30
N GLU A 551 17.63 12.90 16.61
CA GLU A 551 16.97 11.74 17.23
C GLU A 551 15.54 11.57 16.72
N SER A 552 14.77 12.67 16.66
CA SER A 552 13.41 12.67 16.09
C SER A 552 13.40 12.23 14.62
N LEU A 553 14.36 12.73 13.82
CA LEU A 553 14.50 12.38 12.40
C LEU A 553 14.77 10.89 12.20
N GLU A 554 15.65 10.28 13.00
CA GLU A 554 15.96 8.85 12.92
C GLU A 554 14.71 7.99 13.19
N ILE A 555 13.93 8.36 14.21
CA ILE A 555 12.68 7.67 14.56
C ILE A 555 11.66 7.81 13.42
N ALA A 556 11.39 9.04 12.97
CA ALA A 556 10.43 9.32 11.91
C ALA A 556 10.79 8.59 10.60
N TRP A 557 12.08 8.59 10.24
CA TRP A 557 12.57 7.91 9.05
C TRP A 557 12.41 6.39 9.14
N ALA A 558 12.78 5.78 10.26
CA ALA A 558 12.62 4.34 10.48
C ALA A 558 11.17 3.86 10.34
N GLN A 559 10.21 4.75 10.64
CA GLN A 559 8.78 4.46 10.59
C GLN A 559 8.12 4.87 9.27
N ARG A 560 8.89 5.47 8.35
CA ARG A 560 8.38 6.03 7.09
C ARG A 560 7.30 7.11 7.32
N ASN A 561 7.35 7.78 8.47
CA ASN A 561 6.53 8.95 8.79
C ASN A 561 7.19 10.20 8.20
N LEU A 562 6.95 10.42 6.91
CA LEU A 562 7.62 11.48 6.16
C LEU A 562 7.15 12.89 6.55
N MET A 563 5.97 13.02 7.16
CA MET A 563 5.49 14.30 7.68
C MET A 563 6.41 14.77 8.82
N ASP A 564 6.68 13.91 9.79
CA ASP A 564 7.61 14.21 10.87
C ASP A 564 9.04 14.42 10.35
N VAL A 565 9.45 13.71 9.29
CA VAL A 565 10.75 13.96 8.62
C VAL A 565 10.82 15.39 8.07
N ALA A 566 9.76 15.91 7.46
CA ALA A 566 9.72 17.28 6.94
C ALA A 566 9.83 18.31 8.08
N VAL A 567 9.10 18.09 9.18
CA VAL A 567 9.21 18.93 10.39
C VAL A 567 10.65 18.90 10.93
N CYS A 568 11.26 17.73 11.04
CA CYS A 568 12.64 17.60 11.52
C CYS A 568 13.64 18.31 10.61
N PHE A 569 13.45 18.30 9.28
CA PHE A 569 14.27 19.08 8.35
C PHE A 569 14.09 20.59 8.57
N SER A 570 12.88 21.06 8.83
CA SER A 570 12.62 22.46 9.18
C SER A 570 13.32 22.86 10.48
N THR A 571 13.16 22.09 11.54
CA THR A 571 13.82 22.32 12.84
C THR A 571 15.35 22.33 12.70
N LEU A 572 15.92 21.41 11.90
CA LEU A 572 17.36 21.41 11.62
C LEU A 572 17.77 22.62 10.75
N ALA A 573 16.95 23.06 9.81
CA ALA A 573 17.19 24.29 9.06
C ALA A 573 17.21 25.52 9.98
N HIS A 574 16.29 25.60 10.94
CA HIS A 574 16.28 26.62 11.98
C HIS A 574 17.58 26.61 12.81
N ALA A 575 18.00 25.42 13.28
CA ALA A 575 19.25 25.28 14.01
C ALA A 575 20.47 25.77 13.21
N ARG A 576 20.55 25.41 11.91
CA ARG A 576 21.65 25.85 11.04
C ARG A 576 21.60 27.33 10.72
N SER A 577 20.40 27.90 10.59
CA SER A 577 20.22 29.35 10.45
C SER A 577 20.74 30.08 11.70
N ALA A 578 20.52 29.55 12.90
CA ALA A 578 21.03 30.11 14.15
C ALA A 578 22.57 29.97 14.30
N GLN A 579 23.20 29.07 13.54
CA GLN A 579 24.67 28.92 13.46
C GLN A 579 25.32 29.73 12.31
N ASP A 580 24.55 30.59 11.63
CA ASP A 580 24.97 31.33 10.43
C ASP A 580 25.39 30.42 9.24
N ASP A 581 24.99 29.14 9.23
CA ASP A 581 25.18 28.23 8.09
C ASP A 581 23.98 28.31 7.14
N ALA A 582 23.87 29.46 6.45
CA ALA A 582 22.73 29.76 5.60
C ALA A 582 22.54 28.75 4.46
N ARG A 583 23.64 28.19 3.93
CA ARG A 583 23.61 27.25 2.80
C ARG A 583 23.02 25.90 3.20
N LEU A 584 23.48 25.33 4.32
CA LEU A 584 22.94 24.07 4.81
C LEU A 584 21.50 24.25 5.30
N ALA A 585 21.19 25.36 5.98
CA ALA A 585 19.84 25.71 6.36
C ALA A 585 18.89 25.77 5.15
N ALA A 586 19.30 26.45 4.07
CA ALA A 586 18.52 26.52 2.83
C ALA A 586 18.35 25.14 2.15
N THR A 587 19.38 24.28 2.21
CA THR A 587 19.31 22.92 1.68
C THR A 587 18.34 22.04 2.47
N LEU A 588 18.37 22.10 3.81
CA LEU A 588 17.44 21.35 4.65
C LEU A 588 16.01 21.88 4.52
N TRP A 589 15.83 23.20 4.46
CA TRP A 589 14.54 23.82 4.16
C TRP A 589 14.01 23.37 2.80
N GLY A 590 14.83 23.40 1.75
CA GLY A 590 14.43 22.90 0.43
C GLY A 590 14.04 21.42 0.43
N ALA A 591 14.69 20.59 1.26
CA ALA A 591 14.29 19.19 1.44
C ALA A 591 12.95 19.05 2.19
N ALA A 592 12.69 19.91 3.18
CA ALA A 592 11.40 19.99 3.88
C ALA A 592 10.29 20.46 2.92
N GLU A 593 10.53 21.50 2.12
CA GLU A 593 9.57 21.98 1.12
C GLU A 593 9.27 20.93 0.06
N ARG A 594 10.30 20.23 -0.44
CA ARG A 594 10.09 19.11 -1.35
C ARG A 594 9.27 18.01 -0.70
N LEU A 595 9.46 17.70 0.59
CA LEU A 595 8.64 16.71 1.29
C LEU A 595 7.20 17.19 1.49
N ASP A 596 7.00 18.47 1.82
CA ASP A 596 5.68 19.11 1.87
C ASP A 596 4.98 19.12 0.51
N GLU A 597 5.76 19.23 -0.58
CA GLU A 597 5.38 19.05 -1.99
C GLU A 597 5.51 17.60 -2.50
N GLU A 598 5.92 16.65 -1.64
CA GLU A 598 5.76 15.20 -1.83
C GLU A 598 4.69 14.45 -0.98
N LEU A 599 4.10 14.98 0.10
CA LEU A 599 3.06 14.39 0.97
C LEU A 599 1.56 14.79 0.85
N GLY A 600 1.20 15.89 0.21
CA GLY A 600 -0.18 16.33 0.01
C GLY A 600 -0.52 17.56 0.87
N PRO A 601 -1.82 17.88 1.02
CA PRO A 601 -2.26 18.63 2.18
C PRO A 601 -1.82 17.85 3.44
N THR A 602 -0.96 18.44 4.24
CA THR A 602 -0.48 17.85 5.51
C THR A 602 -0.54 18.89 6.62
N GLN A 603 -0.41 18.43 7.86
CA GLN A 603 -0.23 19.33 9.00
C GLN A 603 0.96 20.28 8.78
N PHE A 604 2.11 19.77 8.31
CA PHE A 604 3.29 20.59 8.04
C PHE A 604 2.98 21.76 7.10
N ARG A 605 2.16 21.53 6.05
CA ARG A 605 1.72 22.60 5.14
C ARG A 605 0.97 23.72 5.86
N SER A 606 0.13 23.36 6.83
CA SER A 606 -0.68 24.29 7.61
C SER A 606 0.20 25.15 8.55
N GLU A 607 1.31 24.57 9.02
CA GLU A 607 2.27 25.21 9.93
C GLU A 607 3.46 25.85 9.22
N LYS A 608 3.62 25.64 7.90
CA LYS A 608 4.78 26.06 7.12
C LYS A 608 5.15 27.53 7.31
N HIS A 609 4.16 28.42 7.43
CA HIS A 609 4.42 29.85 7.66
C HIS A 609 5.12 30.11 9.01
N ASN A 610 4.77 29.38 10.05
CA ASN A 610 5.39 29.49 11.36
C ASN A 610 6.83 28.98 11.32
N GLU A 611 7.06 27.87 10.60
CA GLU A 611 8.38 27.31 10.37
C GLU A 611 9.29 28.25 9.56
N GLU A 612 8.75 28.85 8.49
CA GLU A 612 9.47 29.82 7.66
C GLU A 612 9.87 31.08 8.46
N ALA A 613 9.02 31.52 9.41
CA ALA A 613 9.29 32.67 10.25
C ALA A 613 10.49 32.49 11.21
N LYS A 614 10.90 31.24 11.48
CA LYS A 614 12.08 30.90 12.30
C LYS A 614 13.39 31.07 11.51
N LEU A 615 13.34 31.14 10.18
CA LEU A 615 14.51 31.23 9.31
C LEU A 615 14.94 32.67 9.05
N SER A 616 16.25 32.90 8.95
CA SER A 616 16.76 34.23 8.58
C SER A 616 16.44 34.58 7.12
N PRO A 617 16.27 35.87 6.77
CA PRO A 617 16.02 36.27 5.38
C PRO A 617 17.10 35.82 4.39
N GLY A 618 18.34 35.60 4.85
CA GLY A 618 19.44 35.11 4.03
C GLY A 618 19.26 33.65 3.60
N VAL A 619 18.63 32.82 4.45
CA VAL A 619 18.30 31.42 4.12
C VAL A 619 17.23 31.37 3.03
N LEU A 620 16.15 32.14 3.21
CA LEU A 620 15.05 32.19 2.24
C LEU A 620 15.46 32.81 0.89
N ALA A 621 16.52 33.63 0.89
CA ALA A 621 17.09 34.21 -0.34
C ALA A 621 18.08 33.27 -1.07
N ASP A 622 18.57 32.19 -0.44
CA ASP A 622 19.50 31.25 -1.06
C ASP A 622 18.78 30.23 -1.95
N ALA A 623 18.37 30.69 -3.13
CA ALA A 623 17.66 29.88 -4.12
C ALA A 623 18.45 28.63 -4.57
N GLU A 624 19.79 28.68 -4.55
CA GLU A 624 20.62 27.55 -4.96
C GLU A 624 20.68 26.48 -3.86
N GLY A 625 20.75 26.88 -2.59
CA GLY A 625 20.61 25.96 -1.45
C GLY A 625 19.24 25.28 -1.44
N ILE A 626 18.16 26.05 -1.59
CA ILE A 626 16.78 25.51 -1.67
C ILE A 626 16.65 24.54 -2.85
N ALA A 627 17.13 24.92 -4.04
CA ALA A 627 17.09 24.04 -5.21
C ALA A 627 17.91 22.75 -5.01
N SER A 628 19.06 22.83 -4.33
CA SER A 628 19.86 21.66 -3.98
C SER A 628 19.08 20.72 -3.06
N GLY A 629 18.44 21.26 -2.01
CA GLY A 629 17.58 20.48 -1.10
C GLY A 629 16.42 19.80 -1.79
N ARG A 630 15.75 20.52 -2.69
CA ARG A 630 14.66 20.00 -3.53
C ARG A 630 15.12 18.97 -4.56
N GLY A 631 16.41 18.91 -4.86
CA GLY A 631 17.00 17.92 -5.75
C GLY A 631 17.36 16.59 -5.08
N LEU A 632 17.46 16.56 -3.75
CA LEU A 632 17.87 15.36 -3.00
C LEU A 632 16.74 14.36 -2.87
N MET A 633 17.05 13.07 -3.01
CA MET A 633 16.15 12.02 -2.55
C MET A 633 16.01 12.10 -1.02
N THR A 634 14.84 11.75 -0.47
CA THR A 634 14.60 11.84 0.99
C THR A 634 15.69 11.15 1.80
N ALA A 635 16.12 9.96 1.38
CA ALA A 635 17.19 9.22 2.07
C ALA A 635 18.53 9.99 2.07
N GLU A 636 18.86 10.69 0.98
CA GLU A 636 20.09 11.50 0.90
C GLU A 636 20.01 12.73 1.81
N ALA A 637 18.83 13.38 1.85
CA ALA A 637 18.57 14.49 2.76
C ALA A 637 18.62 14.05 4.24
N VAL A 638 18.15 12.83 4.56
CA VAL A 638 18.27 12.25 5.91
C VAL A 638 19.74 12.06 6.30
N GLU A 639 20.55 11.43 5.44
CA GLU A 639 21.98 11.24 5.75
C GLU A 639 22.72 12.58 5.91
N LEU A 640 22.42 13.56 5.05
CA LEU A 640 22.93 14.93 5.15
C LEU A 640 22.56 15.56 6.50
N ALA A 641 21.30 15.47 6.90
CA ALA A 641 20.78 16.04 8.15
C ALA A 641 21.38 15.37 9.41
N LEU A 642 21.71 14.08 9.33
CA LEU A 642 22.35 13.32 10.40
C LEU A 642 23.88 13.51 10.46
N ASN A 643 24.46 14.33 9.58
CA ASN A 643 25.91 14.50 9.40
C ASN A 643 26.64 13.16 9.16
N ARG A 644 25.94 12.15 8.65
CA ARG A 644 26.51 10.88 8.22
C ARG A 644 26.95 11.10 6.79
N SER A 645 28.27 11.31 6.56
CA SER A 645 28.77 11.55 5.21
C SER A 645 28.35 10.40 4.26
N PRO A 646 27.99 10.69 3.00
CA PRO A 646 27.76 9.64 1.99
C PRO A 646 29.03 8.84 1.68
#